data_AF-A0A2N3BUE9-F1
#
_entry.id   AF-A0A2N3BUE9-F1
#
_cell.length_a   1.000
_cell.length_b   1.000
_cell.length_c   1.000
_cell.angle_alpha   90.00
_cell.angle_beta   90.00
_cell.angle_gamma   90.00
#
_symmetry.space_group_name_H-M   'P 1'
#
loop_
_entity.id
_entity.type
_entity.pdbx_description
1 polymer ?
#
loop_
_entity_poly.entity_id
_entity_poly.type
_entity_poly.pdbx_seq_one_letter_code
_entity_poly.pdbx_strand_id
1 'polypeptide(L)'
;MLMSPVSVAQFLPPGTVSFDLLVIDEASQIRPEDALGVIARARQIVVVGDQKQLPPTSFFVRLVDDVEDSDEEEEDAPVGATAADMESILSLCEARGLRQRMLEWHYRSRDPSLIRVSNAEFYGDALVLPPSPLQLDPDHGLKFRRVAGVYARGGSGLGRQGTNRIEAEEVVKAMADHARAWPDLSLGVVAFSKAQADMLTEILELHRRRDPVLDAFLREGKSEEVFVKNIENVQGDERDVILISVGYGPQEPNGRLAAMTFGPVNGEGGERRLNVLFSRARMRCEVFASFDPGDIDPSRVSREGPRVLKRFLDYAKTGIMDLREPTGLDADSPFEEDVAAVIRSLGFIADTQVGTAGFRIDIGVRHPDRPGQYLVAVECDGAAYHSALWARERDRLRQAILENLGWRFHRIWSTDWFHHRAHEIERLTAALSAAREAIESGIRVRGANHATVRRLPEEPDEPTGEVIDIAHLGLTVPTYVRADLTVRSSLEPHEAPMVQLADLVSKIVAIEGPIHIDEVARRITTAFGKARTGSRIIETVGNAVRTALRQDASLKQDGPFLMTQAQAADPPVRDRSAEVGSLLKAAMIPPAEIEAAKMLVPQESGDVAEGELVRAVARLLGFQRVGSDLAAANSGIVAR
;
A
#
# COMPACT_ATOMS: atom_id res chain seq x y z
N MET A 1 -0.29 -25.04 -1.05
CA MET A 1 -1.56 -24.41 -0.63
C MET A 1 -1.20 -23.20 0.21
N LEU A 2 -1.83 -22.04 -0.01
CA LEU A 2 -1.57 -20.78 0.71
C LEU A 2 -2.90 -20.30 1.28
N MET A 3 -3.01 -20.24 2.61
CA MET A 3 -4.26 -19.94 3.34
C MET A 3 -3.92 -19.28 4.67
N SER A 4 -4.82 -18.42 5.18
CA SER A 4 -4.71 -17.93 6.56
C SER A 4 -5.06 -19.05 7.55
N PRO A 5 -4.56 -19.01 8.80
CA PRO A 5 -4.89 -20.01 9.82
C PRO A 5 -6.41 -20.18 10.02
N VAL A 6 -7.15 -19.07 10.01
CA VAL A 6 -8.62 -19.05 10.10
C VAL A 6 -9.26 -19.77 8.91
N SER A 7 -8.76 -19.53 7.69
CA SER A 7 -9.27 -20.21 6.50
C SER A 7 -9.04 -21.72 6.57
N VAL A 8 -7.89 -22.15 7.10
CA VAL A 8 -7.62 -23.58 7.30
C VAL A 8 -8.62 -24.19 8.28
N ALA A 9 -8.89 -23.52 9.40
CA ALA A 9 -9.88 -23.97 10.38
C ALA A 9 -11.31 -24.03 9.79
N GLN A 10 -11.67 -23.08 8.92
CA GLN A 10 -13.00 -22.98 8.32
C GLN A 10 -13.23 -24.00 7.19
N PHE A 11 -12.22 -24.25 6.35
CA PHE A 11 -12.41 -25.02 5.11
C PHE A 11 -11.88 -26.45 5.17
N LEU A 12 -10.99 -26.80 6.10
CA LEU A 12 -10.42 -28.15 6.20
C LEU A 12 -10.98 -28.91 7.41
N PRO A 13 -11.90 -29.88 7.21
CA PRO A 13 -12.43 -30.65 8.32
C PRO A 13 -11.32 -31.40 9.07
N PRO A 14 -11.45 -31.62 10.39
CA PRO A 14 -10.49 -32.40 11.16
C PRO A 14 -10.21 -33.77 10.54
N GLY A 15 -8.94 -34.19 10.49
CA GLY A 15 -8.53 -35.51 9.99
C GLY A 15 -8.56 -35.72 8.47
N THR A 16 -9.04 -34.75 7.68
CA THR A 16 -9.14 -34.90 6.21
C THR A 16 -7.82 -34.68 5.48
N VAL A 17 -7.00 -33.76 5.98
CA VAL A 17 -5.75 -33.34 5.35
C VAL A 17 -4.67 -33.23 6.43
N SER A 18 -3.50 -33.78 6.13
CA SER A 18 -2.26 -33.61 6.89
C SER A 18 -1.18 -33.05 5.97
N PHE A 19 -0.23 -32.33 6.54
CA PHE A 19 0.84 -31.67 5.82
C PHE A 19 2.19 -32.22 6.29
N ASP A 20 3.09 -32.53 5.36
CA ASP A 20 4.46 -32.90 5.72
C ASP A 20 5.24 -31.66 6.22
N LEU A 21 4.96 -30.49 5.65
CA LEU A 21 5.61 -29.22 5.98
C LEU A 21 4.57 -28.08 6.04
N LEU A 22 4.61 -27.31 7.13
CA LEU A 22 3.92 -26.04 7.29
C LEU A 22 4.95 -24.91 7.30
N VAL A 23 4.79 -23.93 6.40
CA VAL A 23 5.55 -22.68 6.42
C VAL A 23 4.63 -21.58 6.93
N ILE A 24 5.00 -20.96 8.03
CA ILE A 24 4.30 -19.81 8.62
C ILE A 24 5.15 -18.58 8.31
N ASP A 25 4.62 -17.69 7.48
CA ASP A 25 5.23 -16.39 7.21
C ASP A 25 4.58 -15.31 8.07
N GLU A 26 5.28 -14.19 8.30
CA GLU A 26 4.85 -13.10 9.19
C GLU A 26 4.43 -13.61 10.59
N ALA A 27 5.16 -14.60 11.10
CA ALA A 27 4.82 -15.32 12.32
C ALA A 27 4.82 -14.46 13.59
N SER A 28 5.47 -13.29 13.58
CA SER A 28 5.36 -12.31 14.67
C SER A 28 3.99 -11.66 14.76
N GLN A 29 3.16 -11.76 13.71
CA GLN A 29 1.79 -11.21 13.66
C GLN A 29 0.70 -12.26 13.91
N ILE A 30 1.08 -13.50 14.21
CA ILE A 30 0.13 -14.60 14.43
C ILE A 30 0.17 -14.99 15.90
N ARG A 31 -1.01 -15.03 16.54
CA ARG A 31 -1.13 -15.50 17.92
C ARG A 31 -0.96 -17.02 17.98
N PRO A 32 -0.38 -17.57 19.06
CA PRO A 32 -0.22 -19.02 19.22
C PRO A 32 -1.51 -19.83 19.02
N GLU A 33 -2.63 -19.33 19.54
CA GLU A 33 -3.95 -19.95 19.46
C GLU A 33 -4.47 -20.06 18.01
N ASP A 34 -4.19 -19.06 17.18
CA ASP A 34 -4.60 -19.06 15.77
C ASP A 34 -3.80 -20.08 14.96
N ALA A 35 -2.52 -20.26 15.28
CA ALA A 35 -1.63 -21.18 14.58
C ALA A 35 -1.83 -22.66 14.97
N LEU A 36 -2.37 -22.93 16.16
CA LEU A 36 -2.42 -24.27 16.75
C LEU A 36 -3.11 -25.31 15.85
N GLY A 37 -4.25 -24.94 15.25
CA GLY A 37 -5.02 -25.84 14.39
C GLY A 37 -4.29 -26.27 13.12
N VAL A 38 -3.40 -25.40 12.61
CA VAL A 38 -2.57 -25.68 11.43
C VAL A 38 -1.35 -26.51 11.81
N ILE A 39 -0.72 -26.17 12.93
CA ILE A 39 0.45 -26.89 13.48
C ILE A 39 0.09 -28.34 13.81
N ALA A 40 -1.07 -28.59 14.41
CA ALA A 40 -1.55 -29.93 14.76
C ALA A 40 -1.71 -30.87 13.55
N ARG A 41 -1.80 -30.32 12.33
CA ARG A 41 -1.94 -31.07 11.08
C ARG A 41 -0.62 -31.26 10.35
N ALA A 42 0.47 -30.70 10.85
CA ALA A 42 1.77 -30.68 10.20
C ALA A 42 2.79 -31.59 10.90
N ARG A 43 3.66 -32.24 10.13
CA ARG A 43 4.79 -33.02 10.67
C ARG A 43 6.02 -32.17 10.95
N GLN A 44 6.25 -31.16 10.13
CA GLN A 44 7.35 -30.21 10.26
C GLN A 44 6.82 -28.78 10.13
N ILE A 45 7.42 -27.86 10.88
CA ILE A 45 7.09 -26.44 10.81
C ILE A 45 8.35 -25.63 10.49
N VAL A 46 8.19 -24.62 9.65
CA VAL A 46 9.17 -23.56 9.41
C VAL A 46 8.47 -22.25 9.71
N VAL A 47 9.02 -21.49 10.66
CA VAL A 47 8.42 -20.26 11.17
C VAL A 47 9.32 -19.12 10.75
N VAL A 48 8.77 -18.18 9.99
CA VAL A 48 9.46 -17.01 9.42
C VAL A 48 8.75 -15.76 9.92
N GLY A 49 9.52 -14.81 10.42
CA GLY A 49 9.01 -13.54 10.91
C GLY A 49 10.09 -12.74 11.61
N ASP A 50 9.71 -11.59 12.13
CA ASP A 50 10.63 -10.64 12.75
C ASP A 50 10.05 -10.12 14.08
N GLN A 51 10.75 -10.45 15.17
CA GLN A 51 10.36 -10.07 16.53
C GLN A 51 10.59 -8.59 16.83
N LYS A 52 11.38 -7.89 15.99
CA LYS A 52 11.62 -6.46 16.12
C LYS A 52 10.54 -5.62 15.42
N GLN A 53 9.52 -6.27 14.84
CA GLN A 53 8.33 -5.64 14.25
C GLN A 53 7.11 -5.74 15.17
N LEU A 54 5.99 -5.18 14.72
CA LEU A 54 4.76 -5.10 15.51
C LEU A 54 4.21 -6.50 15.86
N PRO A 55 3.85 -6.75 17.14
CA PRO A 55 3.13 -7.95 17.53
C PRO A 55 1.68 -7.91 17.03
N PRO A 56 0.91 -9.01 17.13
CA PRO A 56 -0.48 -9.04 16.72
C PRO A 56 -1.30 -8.02 17.53
N THR A 57 -2.27 -7.37 16.89
CA THR A 57 -3.11 -6.37 17.57
C THR A 57 -3.95 -7.00 18.69
N SER A 58 -3.83 -6.48 19.91
CA SER A 58 -4.60 -6.88 21.08
C SER A 58 -5.90 -6.07 21.22
N PHE A 59 -6.74 -6.08 20.17
CA PHE A 59 -8.02 -5.36 20.21
C PHE A 59 -8.99 -5.94 21.25
N PHE A 60 -8.94 -7.25 21.51
CA PHE A 60 -9.89 -7.93 22.41
C PHE A 60 -9.44 -8.05 23.88
N VAL A 61 -8.16 -7.91 24.19
CA VAL A 61 -7.65 -8.10 25.57
C VAL A 61 -8.05 -6.93 26.48
N ARG A 62 -8.04 -5.70 25.96
CA ARG A 62 -8.42 -4.51 26.73
C ARG A 62 -9.88 -4.49 27.19
N LEU A 63 -10.77 -5.23 26.52
CA LEU A 63 -12.17 -5.30 26.92
C LEU A 63 -12.40 -6.30 28.06
N VAL A 64 -11.41 -7.16 28.37
CA VAL A 64 -11.46 -8.10 29.48
C VAL A 64 -10.80 -7.48 30.72
N ASP A 65 -9.71 -6.73 30.55
CA ASP A 65 -9.04 -6.01 31.65
C ASP A 65 -9.93 -4.91 32.28
N ASP A 66 -10.80 -4.25 31.51
CA ASP A 66 -11.72 -3.21 32.02
C ASP A 66 -12.90 -3.78 32.86
N VAL A 67 -12.99 -5.11 33.04
CA VAL A 67 -14.08 -5.77 33.81
C VAL A 67 -13.58 -6.40 35.12
N GLU A 68 -12.27 -6.40 35.38
CA GLU A 68 -11.66 -6.96 36.60
C GLU A 68 -11.06 -5.90 37.54
N ASP A 69 -11.53 -4.65 37.49
CA ASP A 69 -11.36 -3.70 38.60
C ASP A 69 -12.42 -3.97 39.69
N SER A 70 -12.28 -5.12 40.37
CA SER A 70 -12.85 -5.32 41.70
C SER A 70 -11.82 -6.01 42.58
N ASP A 71 -11.22 -5.20 43.45
CA ASP A 71 -10.47 -5.53 44.65
C ASP A 71 -10.46 -7.02 45.06
N GLU A 72 -9.32 -7.70 44.93
CA GLU A 72 -8.88 -8.71 45.89
C GLU A 72 -7.35 -8.93 45.78
N GLU A 73 -6.68 -8.83 46.92
CA GLU A 73 -5.26 -9.15 47.11
C GLU A 73 -5.05 -10.66 46.91
N GLU A 74 -4.21 -11.08 45.95
CA GLU A 74 -3.66 -12.45 45.94
C GLU A 74 -2.14 -12.46 45.78
N GLU A 75 -1.51 -12.99 46.83
CA GLU A 75 -0.11 -13.38 46.97
C GLU A 75 0.26 -14.56 46.04
N ASP A 76 1.51 -14.57 45.59
CA ASP A 76 2.28 -15.75 45.12
C ASP A 76 1.62 -16.71 44.10
N ALA A 77 1.53 -16.29 42.84
CA ALA A 77 1.42 -17.20 41.70
C ALA A 77 2.81 -17.60 41.16
N PRO A 78 3.06 -18.89 40.83
CA PRO A 78 4.38 -19.36 40.43
C PRO A 78 4.80 -18.81 39.07
N VAL A 79 6.05 -18.34 39.01
CA VAL A 79 6.76 -17.84 37.83
C VAL A 79 6.89 -18.95 36.78
N GLY A 80 5.93 -19.02 35.86
CA GLY A 80 6.01 -19.82 34.65
C GLY A 80 5.15 -19.17 33.59
N ALA A 81 5.76 -18.41 32.68
CA ALA A 81 5.06 -17.77 31.57
C ALA A 81 4.18 -18.80 30.84
N THR A 82 2.88 -18.58 30.87
CA THR A 82 1.91 -19.44 30.17
C THR A 82 2.01 -19.18 28.67
N ALA A 83 1.56 -20.11 27.84
CA ALA A 83 1.52 -19.89 26.39
C ALA A 83 0.62 -18.70 25.98
N ALA A 84 -0.28 -18.26 26.88
CA ALA A 84 -1.15 -17.10 26.70
C ALA A 84 -0.43 -15.77 26.89
N ASP A 85 0.72 -15.76 27.58
CA ASP A 85 1.54 -14.56 27.82
C ASP A 85 2.49 -14.26 26.64
N MET A 86 2.56 -15.17 25.65
CA MET A 86 3.45 -15.04 24.51
C MET A 86 2.77 -14.24 23.40
N GLU A 87 3.36 -13.10 23.04
CA GLU A 87 2.79 -12.17 22.05
C GLU A 87 2.53 -12.80 20.68
N SER A 88 3.33 -13.79 20.27
CA SER A 88 3.23 -14.42 18.94
C SER A 88 3.73 -15.87 18.90
N ILE A 89 3.34 -16.60 17.86
CA ILE A 89 3.85 -17.96 17.60
C ILE A 89 5.37 -17.97 17.37
N LEU A 90 5.94 -16.89 16.82
CA LEU A 90 7.39 -16.74 16.68
C LEU A 90 8.08 -16.68 18.04
N SER A 91 7.57 -15.85 18.96
CA SER A 91 8.10 -15.73 20.33
C SER A 91 7.99 -17.05 21.09
N LEU A 92 6.88 -17.77 20.92
CA LEU A 92 6.68 -19.09 21.52
C LEU A 92 7.69 -20.13 21.00
N CYS A 93 7.98 -20.13 19.69
CA CYS A 93 8.95 -21.04 19.10
C CYS A 93 10.38 -20.77 19.61
N GLU A 94 10.76 -19.51 19.75
CA GLU A 94 12.05 -19.13 20.33
C GLU A 94 12.16 -19.54 21.80
N ALA A 95 11.12 -19.26 22.60
CA ALA A 95 11.07 -19.64 24.02
C ALA A 95 11.19 -21.17 24.22
N ARG A 96 10.73 -21.95 23.23
CA ARG A 96 10.88 -23.42 23.21
C ARG A 96 12.25 -23.90 22.74
N GLY A 97 13.15 -22.99 22.37
CA GLY A 97 14.52 -23.33 21.97
C GLY A 97 14.62 -23.92 20.56
N LEU A 98 13.66 -23.61 19.67
CA LEU A 98 13.79 -24.02 18.27
C LEU A 98 15.03 -23.37 17.65
N ARG A 99 15.69 -24.10 16.74
CA ARG A 99 16.89 -23.60 16.05
C ARG A 99 16.51 -22.40 15.17
N GLN A 100 17.06 -21.23 15.47
CA GLN A 100 16.88 -20.04 14.65
C GLN A 100 18.04 -19.83 13.66
N ARG A 101 17.73 -19.17 12.55
CA ARG A 101 18.70 -18.62 11.60
C ARG A 101 18.25 -17.24 11.17
N MET A 102 19.12 -16.25 11.32
CA MET A 102 18.88 -14.89 10.86
C MET A 102 19.17 -14.79 9.36
N LEU A 103 18.30 -14.09 8.63
CA LEU A 103 18.57 -13.69 7.25
C LEU A 103 19.34 -12.37 7.29
N GLU A 104 20.60 -12.40 6.87
CA GLU A 104 21.52 -11.26 7.06
C GLU A 104 21.40 -10.22 5.95
N TRP A 105 20.84 -10.56 4.78
CA TRP A 105 20.89 -9.68 3.61
C TRP A 105 19.69 -8.75 3.53
N HIS A 106 19.95 -7.44 3.52
CA HIS A 106 18.92 -6.44 3.25
C HIS A 106 19.02 -5.91 1.82
N TYR A 107 17.99 -6.17 1.02
CA TYR A 107 17.94 -5.78 -0.39
C TYR A 107 16.72 -4.91 -0.75
N ARG A 108 15.90 -4.53 0.24
CA ARG A 108 14.70 -3.70 0.03
C ARG A 108 15.07 -2.24 -0.19
N SER A 109 15.94 -1.70 0.65
CA SER A 109 16.32 -0.29 0.59
C SER A 109 17.41 -0.10 -0.46
N ARG A 110 17.15 0.80 -1.40
CA ARG A 110 18.10 1.18 -2.43
C ARG A 110 19.18 2.13 -1.94
N ASP A 111 18.97 2.75 -0.79
CA ASP A 111 19.97 3.53 -0.08
C ASP A 111 20.18 2.94 1.32
N PRO A 112 21.42 2.59 1.70
CA PRO A 112 21.74 2.09 3.04
C PRO A 112 21.27 3.00 4.18
N SER A 113 21.22 4.31 3.98
CA SER A 113 20.80 5.28 5.01
C SER A 113 19.38 5.01 5.51
N LEU A 114 18.52 4.38 4.70
CA LEU A 114 17.12 4.10 5.07
C LEU A 114 16.99 3.04 6.17
N ILE A 115 17.94 2.09 6.23
CA ILE A 115 17.91 0.98 7.19
C ILE A 115 19.04 1.05 8.21
N ARG A 116 20.06 1.88 7.99
CA ARG A 116 21.28 1.92 8.83
C ARG A 116 20.98 2.10 10.31
N VAL A 117 20.08 3.01 10.66
CA VAL A 117 19.67 3.22 12.06
C VAL A 117 18.97 1.97 12.60
N SER A 118 18.03 1.40 11.84
CA SER A 118 17.36 0.17 12.26
C SER A 118 18.35 -1.00 12.43
N ASN A 119 19.36 -1.13 11.57
CA ASN A 119 20.39 -2.14 11.67
C ASN A 119 21.16 -2.04 12.99
N ALA A 120 21.60 -0.83 13.34
CA ALA A 120 22.32 -0.58 14.58
C ALA A 120 21.43 -0.79 15.82
N GLU A 121 20.20 -0.29 15.81
CA GLU A 121 19.32 -0.32 16.99
C GLU A 121 18.68 -1.69 17.24
N PHE A 122 18.28 -2.42 16.19
CA PHE A 122 17.45 -3.62 16.34
C PHE A 122 18.18 -4.92 16.00
N TYR A 123 19.21 -4.85 15.16
CA TYR A 123 19.87 -6.02 14.58
C TYR A 123 21.37 -6.11 14.91
N GLY A 124 21.91 -5.19 15.73
CA GLY A 124 23.30 -5.20 16.17
C GLY A 124 24.31 -5.13 15.01
N ASP A 125 23.96 -4.42 13.94
CA ASP A 125 24.73 -4.33 12.70
C ASP A 125 24.97 -5.68 11.99
N ALA A 126 24.16 -6.70 12.28
CA ALA A 126 24.26 -8.01 11.63
C ALA A 126 23.70 -8.02 10.20
N LEU A 127 22.89 -7.02 9.80
CA LEU A 127 22.42 -6.94 8.41
C LEU A 127 23.53 -6.44 7.49
N VAL A 128 23.76 -7.18 6.42
CA VAL A 128 24.62 -6.81 5.30
C VAL A 128 23.87 -5.83 4.41
N LEU A 129 24.43 -4.63 4.27
CA LEU A 129 23.87 -3.53 3.48
C LEU A 129 24.70 -3.31 2.22
N PRO A 130 24.22 -3.72 1.03
CA PRO A 130 24.93 -3.45 -0.21
C PRO A 130 25.06 -1.93 -0.45
N PRO A 131 26.17 -1.45 -1.01
CA PRO A 131 26.34 -0.03 -1.34
C PRO A 131 25.37 0.40 -2.44
N SER A 132 24.97 1.68 -2.39
CA SER A 132 24.12 2.29 -3.40
C SER A 132 24.92 3.14 -4.37
N PRO A 133 24.62 3.11 -5.68
CA PRO A 133 25.24 4.01 -6.64
C PRO A 133 24.73 5.45 -6.49
N LEU A 134 23.67 5.65 -5.68
CA LEU A 134 22.97 6.91 -5.43
C LEU A 134 23.19 7.43 -4.00
N GLN A 135 24.11 6.83 -3.23
CA GLN A 135 24.25 7.10 -1.79
C GLN A 135 24.52 8.57 -1.42
N LEU A 136 25.09 9.35 -2.36
CA LEU A 136 25.39 10.77 -2.16
C LEU A 136 24.44 11.67 -2.97
N ASP A 137 23.42 11.10 -3.60
CA ASP A 137 22.40 11.83 -4.34
C ASP A 137 21.38 12.43 -3.36
N PRO A 138 21.21 13.76 -3.34
CA PRO A 138 20.35 14.42 -2.37
C PRO A 138 18.87 14.14 -2.61
N ASP A 139 18.47 13.47 -3.70
CA ASP A 139 17.10 13.04 -3.99
C ASP A 139 16.77 11.64 -3.44
N HIS A 140 17.74 10.92 -2.89
CA HIS A 140 17.59 9.55 -2.37
C HIS A 140 17.92 9.49 -0.87
N GLY A 141 17.66 8.33 -0.26
CA GLY A 141 18.01 8.09 1.14
C GLY A 141 17.09 8.78 2.15
N LEU A 142 17.63 8.97 3.35
CA LEU A 142 16.92 9.51 4.51
C LEU A 142 17.16 11.00 4.63
N LYS A 143 16.08 11.78 4.79
CA LYS A 143 16.13 13.24 4.88
C LYS A 143 15.36 13.76 6.08
N PHE A 144 15.88 14.81 6.69
CA PHE A 144 15.20 15.57 7.72
C PHE A 144 14.73 16.94 7.20
N ARG A 145 13.46 17.26 7.41
CA ARG A 145 12.88 18.58 7.14
C ARG A 145 12.36 19.21 8.41
N ARG A 146 13.03 20.28 8.84
CA ARG A 146 12.56 21.13 9.94
C ARG A 146 11.45 22.05 9.44
N VAL A 147 10.31 22.04 10.12
CA VAL A 147 9.18 22.93 9.85
C VAL A 147 8.97 23.87 11.03
N ALA A 148 8.56 25.10 10.79
CA ALA A 148 8.17 26.04 11.85
C ALA A 148 6.76 25.73 12.38
N GLY A 149 6.46 24.45 12.62
CA GLY A 149 5.14 23.98 12.97
C GLY A 149 4.79 24.18 14.44
N VAL A 150 3.50 24.12 14.73
CA VAL A 150 2.92 24.38 16.05
C VAL A 150 1.97 23.25 16.41
N TYR A 151 2.26 22.58 17.52
CA TYR A 151 1.41 21.52 18.05
C TYR A 151 0.26 22.12 18.87
N ALA A 152 -0.97 21.91 18.38
CA ALA A 152 -2.17 22.43 19.01
C ALA A 152 -2.63 21.52 20.18
N ARG A 153 -2.55 22.01 21.42
CA ARG A 153 -3.09 21.31 22.61
C ARG A 153 -4.55 21.63 22.93
N GLY A 154 -5.17 22.58 22.22
CA GLY A 154 -6.60 22.94 22.33
C GLY A 154 -6.85 24.43 22.07
N GLY A 155 -8.04 24.77 21.56
CA GLY A 155 -8.63 26.13 21.59
C GLY A 155 -7.92 27.28 20.85
N SER A 156 -6.75 27.09 20.24
CA SER A 156 -5.90 28.19 19.78
C SER A 156 -6.14 28.68 18.34
N GLY A 157 -7.17 28.18 17.64
CA GLY A 157 -7.47 28.58 16.25
C GLY A 157 -6.43 28.16 15.19
N LEU A 158 -5.30 27.59 15.60
CA LEU A 158 -4.17 27.17 14.75
C LEU A 158 -4.32 25.73 14.21
N GLY A 159 -5.26 24.95 14.75
CA GLY A 159 -5.51 23.55 14.38
C GLY A 159 -6.42 22.86 15.39
N ARG A 160 -6.78 21.59 15.12
CA ARG A 160 -7.51 20.75 16.08
C ARG A 160 -6.56 20.27 17.18
N GLN A 161 -7.10 19.95 18.34
CA GLN A 161 -6.31 19.37 19.42
C GLN A 161 -5.57 18.11 18.93
N GLY A 162 -4.29 17.99 19.26
CA GLY A 162 -3.45 16.85 18.90
C GLY A 162 -2.87 16.89 17.49
N THR A 163 -2.87 18.06 16.82
CA THR A 163 -2.44 18.20 15.42
C THR A 163 -1.44 19.34 15.23
N ASN A 164 -0.77 19.34 14.08
CA ASN A 164 0.12 20.39 13.62
C ASN A 164 -0.16 20.68 12.14
N ARG A 165 -0.95 21.75 11.93
CA ARG A 165 -1.45 22.13 10.61
C ARG A 165 -0.35 22.59 9.66
N ILE A 166 0.60 23.37 10.17
CA ILE A 166 1.72 23.90 9.38
C ILE A 166 2.58 22.75 8.86
N GLU A 167 2.88 21.78 9.72
CA GLU A 167 3.62 20.58 9.30
C GLU A 167 2.84 19.78 8.26
N ALA A 168 1.54 19.57 8.47
CA ALA A 168 0.70 18.86 7.51
C ALA A 168 0.61 19.57 6.14
N GLU A 169 0.59 20.91 6.10
CA GLU A 169 0.64 21.70 4.86
C GLU A 169 1.97 21.51 4.12
N GLU A 170 3.10 21.51 4.82
CA GLU A 170 4.41 21.25 4.19
C GLU A 170 4.54 19.81 3.68
N VAL A 171 3.96 18.82 4.38
CA VAL A 171 3.90 17.44 3.86
C VAL A 171 3.07 17.38 2.58
N VAL A 172 1.86 17.96 2.55
CA VAL A 172 1.00 17.96 1.35
C VAL A 172 1.66 18.70 0.19
N LYS A 173 2.38 19.78 0.46
CA LYS A 173 3.20 20.46 -0.54
C LYS A 173 4.29 19.55 -1.10
N ALA A 174 5.01 18.81 -0.25
CA ALA A 174 5.98 17.83 -0.69
C ALA A 174 5.36 16.67 -1.51
N MET A 175 4.11 16.28 -1.20
CA MET A 175 3.36 15.34 -2.05
C MET A 175 3.10 15.92 -3.44
N ALA A 176 2.73 17.20 -3.53
CA ALA A 176 2.50 17.89 -4.80
C ALA A 176 3.79 18.07 -5.61
N ASP A 177 4.92 18.34 -4.95
CA ASP A 177 6.24 18.41 -5.58
C ASP A 177 6.66 17.02 -6.10
N HIS A 178 6.41 15.97 -5.31
CA HIS A 178 6.66 14.59 -5.73
C HIS A 178 5.80 14.21 -6.94
N ALA A 179 4.52 14.54 -6.96
CA ALA A 179 3.62 14.25 -8.08
C ALA A 179 4.12 14.85 -9.41
N ARG A 180 4.83 15.99 -9.36
CA ARG A 180 5.44 16.65 -10.54
C ARG A 180 6.80 16.08 -10.91
N ALA A 181 7.67 15.89 -9.94
CA ALA A 181 9.06 15.52 -10.18
C ALA A 181 9.26 14.00 -10.39
N TRP A 182 8.43 13.17 -9.74
CA TRP A 182 8.61 11.72 -9.64
C TRP A 182 7.28 10.94 -9.76
N PRO A 183 6.46 11.17 -10.81
CA PRO A 183 5.10 10.60 -10.92
C PRO A 183 5.04 9.06 -10.97
N ASP A 184 6.15 8.42 -11.36
CA ASP A 184 6.31 6.96 -11.49
C ASP A 184 6.75 6.27 -10.20
N LEU A 185 7.14 7.06 -9.19
CA LEU A 185 7.49 6.54 -7.88
C LEU A 185 6.21 6.42 -7.04
N SER A 186 6.08 5.33 -6.30
CA SER A 186 4.96 5.18 -5.37
C SER A 186 5.18 6.01 -4.10
N LEU A 187 4.11 6.57 -3.55
CA LEU A 187 4.16 7.52 -2.43
C LEU A 187 3.30 7.04 -1.27
N GLY A 188 3.84 7.09 -0.06
CA GLY A 188 3.10 6.85 1.17
C GLY A 188 3.35 7.97 2.17
N VAL A 189 2.33 8.36 2.92
CA VAL A 189 2.44 9.33 4.01
C VAL A 189 2.06 8.66 5.31
N VAL A 190 2.93 8.77 6.31
CA VAL A 190 2.70 8.20 7.63
C VAL A 190 2.77 9.28 8.69
N ALA A 191 1.73 9.38 9.50
CA ALA A 191 1.72 10.26 10.67
C ALA A 191 1.92 9.47 11.96
N PHE A 192 2.52 10.08 12.99
CA PHE A 192 2.67 9.41 14.29
C PHE A 192 1.33 9.23 15.02
N SER A 193 0.30 10.01 14.68
CA SER A 193 -1.00 9.97 15.33
C SER A 193 -2.14 9.91 14.30
N LYS A 194 -3.27 9.32 14.71
CA LYS A 194 -4.50 9.31 13.90
C LYS A 194 -5.00 10.73 13.62
N ALA A 195 -5.00 11.60 14.63
CA ALA A 195 -5.45 12.99 14.49
C ALA A 195 -4.64 13.76 13.43
N GLN A 196 -3.32 13.52 13.37
CA GLN A 196 -2.46 14.13 12.35
C GLN A 196 -2.67 13.52 10.97
N ALA A 197 -2.89 12.19 10.87
CA ALA A 197 -3.24 11.53 9.60
C ALA A 197 -4.58 12.05 9.03
N ASP A 198 -5.59 12.22 9.88
CA ASP A 198 -6.89 12.78 9.49
C ASP A 198 -6.71 14.23 9.00
N MET A 199 -5.90 15.05 9.68
CA MET A 199 -5.58 16.40 9.24
C MET A 199 -4.84 16.45 7.89
N LEU A 200 -3.85 15.58 7.68
CA LEU A 200 -3.16 15.44 6.40
C LEU A 200 -4.15 15.13 5.27
N THR A 201 -5.08 14.20 5.52
CA THR A 201 -6.12 13.82 4.55
C THR A 201 -7.02 15.00 4.20
N GLU A 202 -7.45 15.79 5.18
CA GLU A 202 -8.28 16.97 4.94
C GLU A 202 -7.57 18.06 4.13
N ILE A 203 -6.30 18.33 4.45
CA ILE A 203 -5.49 19.33 3.74
C ILE A 203 -5.16 18.86 2.32
N LEU A 204 -4.92 17.55 2.15
CA LEU A 204 -4.69 16.93 0.86
C LEU A 204 -5.91 17.07 -0.05
N GLU A 205 -7.11 16.79 0.46
CA GLU A 205 -8.37 16.95 -0.28
C GLU A 205 -8.63 18.40 -0.72
N LEU A 206 -8.22 19.39 0.09
CA LEU A 206 -8.29 20.81 -0.29
C LEU A 206 -7.31 21.16 -1.42
N HIS A 207 -6.08 20.66 -1.35
CA HIS A 207 -5.05 20.92 -2.38
C HIS A 207 -5.39 20.22 -3.69
N ARG A 208 -5.89 18.98 -3.61
CA ARG A 208 -6.36 18.18 -4.74
C ARG A 208 -7.33 18.95 -5.65
N ARG A 209 -8.27 19.70 -5.07
CA ARG A 209 -9.26 20.49 -5.84
C ARG A 209 -8.64 21.66 -6.61
N ARG A 210 -7.46 22.12 -6.22
CA ARG A 210 -6.77 23.30 -6.78
C ARG A 210 -5.58 22.93 -7.66
N ASP A 211 -5.16 21.68 -7.62
CA ASP A 211 -3.97 21.17 -8.30
C ASP A 211 -4.33 19.94 -9.16
N PRO A 212 -4.57 20.13 -10.47
CA PRO A 212 -4.93 19.03 -11.38
C PRO A 212 -3.87 17.93 -11.47
N VAL A 213 -2.59 18.27 -11.28
CA VAL A 213 -1.48 17.30 -11.35
C VAL A 213 -1.54 16.39 -10.12
N LEU A 214 -1.73 16.98 -8.94
CA LEU A 214 -1.91 16.23 -7.70
C LEU A 214 -3.18 15.37 -7.76
N ASP A 215 -4.30 15.90 -8.27
CA ASP A 215 -5.53 15.11 -8.46
C ASP A 215 -5.28 13.89 -9.35
N ALA A 216 -4.65 14.07 -10.51
CA ALA A 216 -4.33 12.96 -11.41
C ALA A 216 -3.40 11.93 -10.76
N PHE A 217 -2.42 12.38 -9.97
CA PHE A 217 -1.48 11.50 -9.27
C PHE A 217 -2.14 10.64 -8.17
N LEU A 218 -3.15 11.19 -7.49
CA LEU A 218 -3.89 10.54 -6.40
C LEU A 218 -5.00 9.59 -6.86
N ARG A 219 -5.31 9.52 -8.17
CA ARG A 219 -6.33 8.61 -8.69
C ARG A 219 -5.90 7.15 -8.53
N GLU A 220 -6.88 6.31 -8.23
CA GLU A 220 -6.75 4.85 -8.17
C GLU A 220 -6.36 4.26 -9.55
N GLY A 221 -5.73 3.08 -9.55
CA GLY A 221 -5.36 2.36 -10.78
C GLY A 221 -3.88 2.32 -11.13
N LYS A 222 -3.00 2.81 -10.24
CA LYS A 222 -1.55 2.51 -10.27
C LYS A 222 -1.28 1.16 -9.60
N SER A 223 -0.11 0.54 -9.83
CA SER A 223 0.28 -0.70 -9.12
C SER A 223 0.29 -0.49 -7.62
N GLU A 224 0.84 0.63 -7.18
CA GLU A 224 0.92 1.02 -5.78
C GLU A 224 0.31 2.41 -5.61
N GLU A 225 -0.87 2.45 -5.01
CA GLU A 225 -1.65 3.67 -4.78
C GLU A 225 -1.08 4.52 -3.65
N VAL A 226 -1.38 5.81 -3.67
CA VAL A 226 -0.98 6.71 -2.59
C VAL A 226 -1.78 6.39 -1.33
N PHE A 227 -1.12 6.33 -0.18
CA PHE A 227 -1.82 6.21 1.11
C PHE A 227 -1.43 7.32 2.07
N VAL A 228 -2.36 7.63 2.98
CA VAL A 228 -2.12 8.43 4.19
C VAL A 228 -2.60 7.61 5.38
N LYS A 229 -1.68 7.16 6.24
CA LYS A 229 -1.98 6.29 7.39
C LYS A 229 -1.27 6.79 8.65
N ASN A 230 -1.66 6.28 9.81
CA ASN A 230 -0.89 6.47 11.04
C ASN A 230 0.09 5.30 11.26
N ILE A 231 1.07 5.50 12.15
CA ILE A 231 2.14 4.54 12.46
C ILE A 231 1.63 3.14 12.87
N GLU A 232 0.42 3.03 13.42
CA GLU A 232 -0.16 1.74 13.83
C GLU A 232 -0.73 0.93 12.66
N ASN A 233 -1.02 1.58 11.52
CA ASN A 233 -1.74 0.97 10.39
C ASN A 233 -0.87 0.80 9.12
N VAL A 234 0.44 1.05 9.21
CA VAL A 234 1.37 1.00 8.06
C VAL A 234 2.04 -0.38 7.87
N GLN A 235 1.64 -1.38 8.65
CA GLN A 235 2.24 -2.71 8.58
C GLN A 235 1.96 -3.39 7.24
N GLY A 236 3.00 -3.98 6.64
CA GLY A 236 2.92 -4.60 5.32
C GLY A 236 2.86 -3.62 4.13
N ASP A 237 2.59 -2.33 4.37
CA ASP A 237 2.66 -1.32 3.32
C ASP A 237 4.10 -0.89 3.07
N GLU A 238 4.49 -0.73 1.82
CA GLU A 238 5.78 -0.17 1.42
C GLU A 238 5.61 0.74 0.21
N ARG A 239 6.47 1.74 0.08
CA ARG A 239 6.47 2.64 -1.09
C ARG A 239 7.89 3.02 -1.47
N ASP A 240 8.04 3.49 -2.70
CA ASP A 240 9.30 4.06 -3.16
C ASP A 240 9.71 5.25 -2.29
N VAL A 241 8.74 6.13 -2.01
CA VAL A 241 8.91 7.32 -1.19
C VAL A 241 7.94 7.29 -0.01
N ILE A 242 8.46 7.43 1.20
CA ILE A 242 7.67 7.62 2.42
C ILE A 242 7.91 9.03 2.97
N LEU A 243 6.83 9.77 3.22
CA LEU A 243 6.86 11.04 3.96
C LEU A 243 6.33 10.80 5.37
N ILE A 244 7.09 11.18 6.39
CA ILE A 244 6.75 10.99 7.79
C ILE A 244 6.40 12.34 8.42
N SER A 245 5.17 12.49 8.92
CA SER A 245 4.79 13.63 9.78
C SER A 245 4.87 13.22 11.24
N VAL A 246 5.79 13.84 11.99
CA VAL A 246 5.87 13.64 13.44
C VAL A 246 4.65 14.23 14.13
N GLY A 247 4.17 15.39 13.69
CA GLY A 247 2.96 16.07 14.17
C GLY A 247 3.07 16.66 15.58
N TYR A 248 3.82 16.03 16.47
CA TYR A 248 4.15 16.52 17.81
C TYR A 248 5.26 17.58 17.75
N GLY A 249 5.20 18.59 18.61
CA GLY A 249 6.15 19.69 18.56
C GLY A 249 5.91 20.80 19.58
N PRO A 250 6.58 21.95 19.42
CA PRO A 250 6.42 23.10 20.29
C PRO A 250 5.04 23.74 20.14
N GLN A 251 4.64 24.55 21.13
CA GLN A 251 3.37 25.31 21.11
C GLN A 251 3.51 26.66 20.41
N GLU A 252 4.73 27.05 20.03
CA GLU A 252 5.04 28.28 19.31
C GLU A 252 5.98 27.96 18.15
N PRO A 253 5.90 28.69 17.01
CA PRO A 253 6.78 28.46 15.87
C PRO A 253 8.25 28.57 16.28
N ASN A 254 9.06 27.57 15.90
CA ASN A 254 10.48 27.47 16.28
C ASN A 254 10.75 27.45 17.80
N GLY A 255 9.72 27.23 18.62
CA GLY A 255 9.84 27.07 20.05
C GLY A 255 10.52 25.76 20.45
N ARG A 256 10.79 25.60 21.74
CA ARG A 256 11.38 24.36 22.28
C ARG A 256 10.31 23.31 22.58
N LEU A 257 10.70 22.04 22.55
CA LEU A 257 9.86 20.94 23.02
C LEU A 257 9.57 21.06 24.52
N ALA A 258 8.35 21.48 24.86
CA ALA A 258 7.91 21.57 26.25
C ALA A 258 7.76 20.18 26.90
N ALA A 259 7.32 19.18 26.13
CA ALA A 259 7.11 17.81 26.59
C ALA A 259 7.70 16.78 25.61
N MET A 260 8.24 15.69 26.15
CA MET A 260 8.80 14.57 25.38
C MET A 260 7.72 13.53 25.07
N THR A 261 6.59 13.98 24.53
CA THR A 261 5.40 13.17 24.25
C THR A 261 5.12 13.14 22.75
N PHE A 262 5.36 11.98 22.16
CA PHE A 262 5.25 11.58 20.76
C PHE A 262 4.17 10.49 20.56
N GLY A 263 3.17 10.45 21.45
CA GLY A 263 2.00 9.58 21.35
C GLY A 263 2.34 8.09 21.40
N PRO A 264 1.97 7.28 20.38
CA PRO A 264 2.22 5.84 20.36
C PRO A 264 3.69 5.45 20.53
N VAL A 265 4.62 6.35 20.20
CA VAL A 265 6.06 6.11 20.34
C VAL A 265 6.51 6.10 21.81
N ASN A 266 5.81 6.77 22.72
CA ASN A 266 6.11 6.72 24.16
C ASN A 266 5.55 5.48 24.85
N GLY A 267 4.62 4.78 24.20
CA GLY A 267 4.01 3.57 24.75
C GLY A 267 4.92 2.36 24.64
N GLU A 268 4.44 1.24 25.18
CA GLU A 268 5.07 -0.06 25.01
C GLU A 268 5.10 -0.50 23.54
N GLY A 269 6.24 -1.04 23.09
CA GLY A 269 6.48 -1.39 21.69
C GLY A 269 6.63 -0.17 20.77
N GLY A 270 6.87 1.03 21.31
CA GLY A 270 7.09 2.25 20.53
C GLY A 270 8.29 2.13 19.59
N GLU A 271 9.36 1.49 20.04
CA GLU A 271 10.55 1.19 19.24
C GLU A 271 10.25 0.24 18.06
N ARG A 272 9.38 -0.77 18.26
CA ARG A 272 8.95 -1.67 17.19
C ARG A 272 8.12 -0.94 16.12
N ARG A 273 7.25 -0.01 16.55
CA ARG A 273 6.50 0.88 15.64
C ARG A 273 7.44 1.73 14.78
N LEU A 274 8.50 2.25 15.38
CA LEU A 274 9.52 3.02 14.67
C LEU A 274 10.32 2.12 13.69
N ASN A 275 10.72 0.92 14.10
CA ASN A 275 11.42 -0.02 13.22
C ASN A 275 10.59 -0.38 11.99
N VAL A 276 9.28 -0.63 12.20
CA VAL A 276 8.32 -0.79 11.10
C VAL A 276 8.33 0.45 10.24
N LEU A 277 8.08 1.63 10.79
CA LEU A 277 7.98 2.88 10.03
C LEU A 277 9.23 3.18 9.18
N PHE A 278 10.42 3.09 9.76
CA PHE A 278 11.68 3.48 9.12
C PHE A 278 12.05 2.54 7.96
N SER A 279 11.57 1.30 7.97
CA SER A 279 11.83 0.29 6.94
C SER A 279 10.79 0.28 5.79
N ARG A 280 9.82 1.21 5.76
CA ARG A 280 8.76 1.24 4.72
C ARG A 280 9.19 1.86 3.40
N ALA A 281 10.27 2.64 3.38
CA ALA A 281 10.77 3.30 2.18
C ALA A 281 11.75 2.41 1.40
N ARG A 282 11.53 2.26 0.09
CA ARG A 282 12.49 1.60 -0.80
C ARG A 282 13.59 2.54 -1.26
N MET A 283 13.29 3.82 -1.51
CA MET A 283 14.25 4.75 -2.12
C MET A 283 14.47 6.04 -1.35
N ARG A 284 13.40 6.62 -0.81
CA ARG A 284 13.48 7.89 -0.09
C ARG A 284 12.56 7.91 1.11
N CYS A 285 13.09 8.35 2.24
CA CYS A 285 12.29 8.64 3.43
C CYS A 285 12.54 10.09 3.84
N GLU A 286 11.48 10.87 3.99
CA GLU A 286 11.59 12.27 4.40
C GLU A 286 10.77 12.52 5.66
N VAL A 287 11.43 12.99 6.71
CA VAL A 287 10.83 13.17 8.03
C VAL A 287 10.63 14.64 8.31
N PHE A 288 9.39 15.02 8.57
CA PHE A 288 8.99 16.37 8.92
C PHE A 288 8.82 16.46 10.43
N ALA A 289 9.57 17.38 11.04
CA ALA A 289 9.46 17.64 12.47
C ALA A 289 9.52 19.14 12.76
N SER A 290 8.79 19.54 13.79
CA SER A 290 8.67 20.95 14.18
C SER A 290 9.67 21.39 15.27
N PHE A 291 10.67 20.56 15.55
CA PHE A 291 11.67 20.76 16.59
C PHE A 291 13.03 20.26 16.12
N ASP A 292 14.10 20.63 16.84
CA ASP A 292 15.43 20.08 16.55
C ASP A 292 15.60 18.72 17.23
N PRO A 293 16.19 17.70 16.56
CA PRO A 293 16.43 16.39 17.20
C PRO A 293 17.20 16.49 18.52
N GLY A 294 18.09 17.48 18.65
CA GLY A 294 18.82 17.77 19.89
C GLY A 294 17.96 18.29 21.05
N ASP A 295 16.72 18.71 20.80
CA ASP A 295 15.77 19.09 21.87
C ASP A 295 15.16 17.88 22.56
N ILE A 296 15.24 16.66 21.99
CA ILE A 296 14.81 15.45 22.67
C ILE A 296 15.81 15.14 23.79
N ASP A 297 15.34 15.20 25.03
CA ASP A 297 16.12 14.88 26.22
C ASP A 297 15.92 13.40 26.62
N PRO A 298 16.92 12.52 26.43
CA PRO A 298 16.81 11.10 26.77
C PRO A 298 16.63 10.83 28.26
N SER A 299 16.99 11.77 29.14
CA SER A 299 16.84 11.62 30.59
C SER A 299 15.40 11.79 31.06
N ARG A 300 14.56 12.45 30.26
CA ARG A 300 13.16 12.76 30.54
C ARG A 300 12.18 11.73 29.97
N VAL A 301 12.70 10.63 29.43
CA VAL A 301 11.93 9.54 28.80
C VAL A 301 12.34 8.21 29.42
N SER A 302 11.36 7.37 29.75
CA SER A 302 11.60 6.08 30.40
C SER A 302 11.61 4.89 29.43
N ARG A 303 11.07 5.06 28.23
CA ARG A 303 10.94 3.99 27.22
C ARG A 303 11.95 4.17 26.08
N GLU A 304 12.24 3.08 25.38
CA GLU A 304 13.22 3.08 24.27
C GLU A 304 12.75 3.85 23.03
N GLY A 305 11.43 3.87 22.74
CA GLY A 305 10.89 4.54 21.54
C GLY A 305 11.41 5.97 21.32
N PRO A 306 11.29 6.92 22.28
CA PRO A 306 11.82 8.27 22.12
C PRO A 306 13.35 8.34 21.96
N ARG A 307 14.11 7.40 22.52
CA ARG A 307 15.58 7.32 22.36
C ARG A 307 15.94 6.93 20.93
N VAL A 308 15.27 5.90 20.39
CA VAL A 308 15.41 5.46 18.99
C VAL A 308 14.98 6.57 18.03
N LEU A 309 13.86 7.25 18.32
CA LEU A 309 13.40 8.40 17.54
C LEU A 309 14.47 9.50 17.47
N LYS A 310 15.08 9.86 18.61
CA LYS A 310 16.16 10.85 18.64
C LYS A 310 17.31 10.45 17.73
N ARG A 311 17.83 9.22 17.86
CA ARG A 311 18.94 8.72 17.03
C ARG A 311 18.60 8.73 15.55
N PHE A 312 17.39 8.31 15.20
CA PHE A 312 16.93 8.33 13.81
C PHE A 312 16.86 9.75 13.24
N LEU A 313 16.30 10.70 13.99
CA LEU A 313 16.21 12.09 13.55
C LEU A 313 17.59 12.78 13.49
N ASP A 314 18.49 12.50 14.44
CA ASP A 314 19.88 12.98 14.41
C ASP A 314 20.62 12.45 13.17
N TYR A 315 20.45 11.17 12.84
CA TYR A 315 21.02 10.57 11.64
C TYR A 315 20.40 11.14 10.36
N ALA A 316 19.08 11.31 10.32
CA ALA A 316 18.39 11.93 9.18
C ALA A 316 18.83 13.37 8.92
N LYS A 317 19.24 14.09 9.97
CA LYS A 317 19.71 15.49 9.88
C LYS A 317 21.19 15.60 9.51
N THR A 318 22.03 14.74 10.06
CA THR A 318 23.49 14.87 9.93
C THR A 318 24.09 13.93 8.89
N GLY A 319 23.42 12.82 8.57
CA GLY A 319 23.97 11.71 7.79
C GLY A 319 25.07 10.92 8.51
N ILE A 320 25.39 11.28 9.75
CA ILE A 320 26.48 10.71 10.54
C ILE A 320 25.85 9.85 11.64
N MET A 321 26.16 8.56 11.65
CA MET A 321 26.07 7.76 12.87
C MET A 321 27.43 7.86 13.56
N ASP A 322 27.48 7.88 14.89
CA ASP A 322 28.73 7.78 15.68
C ASP A 322 29.46 6.42 15.50
N LEU A 323 29.27 5.72 14.37
CA LEU A 323 29.87 4.44 14.05
C LEU A 323 30.52 4.47 12.65
N ARG A 324 31.86 4.47 12.71
CA ARG A 324 32.89 4.02 11.75
C ARG A 324 32.94 4.68 10.36
N GLU A 325 34.07 5.36 10.20
CA GLU A 325 34.59 6.06 9.03
C GLU A 325 34.59 5.24 7.71
N PRO A 326 34.64 5.93 6.56
CA PRO A 326 35.07 5.32 5.31
C PRO A 326 36.43 4.65 5.54
N THR A 327 36.54 3.37 5.23
CA THR A 327 37.69 2.56 5.66
C THR A 327 39.04 3.02 5.11
N GLY A 328 39.06 3.85 4.05
CA GLY A 328 40.30 4.37 3.47
C GLY A 328 41.29 3.28 3.06
N LEU A 329 40.81 2.06 2.85
CA LEU A 329 41.63 0.90 2.57
C LEU A 329 42.07 0.92 1.10
N ASP A 330 43.34 0.60 0.90
CA ASP A 330 43.90 0.31 -0.42
C ASP A 330 43.24 -0.95 -1.02
N ALA A 331 43.50 -1.23 -2.31
CA ALA A 331 42.92 -2.41 -2.96
C ALA A 331 43.40 -3.71 -2.29
N ASP A 332 42.59 -4.78 -2.35
CA ASP A 332 42.93 -6.05 -1.69
C ASP A 332 43.99 -6.85 -2.48
N SER A 333 44.30 -6.44 -3.72
CA SER A 333 45.23 -7.14 -4.61
C SER A 333 45.95 -6.18 -5.58
N PRO A 334 47.23 -6.44 -5.94
CA PRO A 334 47.94 -5.72 -7.00
C PRO A 334 47.23 -5.74 -8.36
N PHE A 335 46.39 -6.76 -8.60
CA PHE A 335 45.54 -6.82 -9.78
C PHE A 335 44.45 -5.73 -9.77
N GLU A 336 43.77 -5.55 -8.64
CA GLU A 336 42.75 -4.49 -8.49
C GLU A 336 43.38 -3.10 -8.61
N GLU A 337 44.60 -2.91 -8.10
CA GLU A 337 45.34 -1.66 -8.25
C GLU A 337 45.65 -1.33 -9.71
N ASP A 338 46.09 -2.32 -10.52
CA ASP A 338 46.35 -2.11 -11.95
C ASP A 338 45.07 -1.74 -12.72
N VAL A 339 43.96 -2.43 -12.43
CA VAL A 339 42.65 -2.10 -13.02
C VAL A 339 42.22 -0.68 -12.64
N ALA A 340 42.33 -0.31 -11.36
CA ALA A 340 41.99 1.03 -10.89
C ALA A 340 42.89 2.11 -11.53
N ALA A 341 44.18 1.84 -11.71
CA ALA A 341 45.12 2.73 -12.39
C ALA A 341 44.75 2.93 -13.87
N VAL A 342 44.33 1.88 -14.56
CA VAL A 342 43.83 2.00 -15.94
C VAL A 342 42.57 2.87 -15.99
N ILE A 343 41.59 2.64 -15.12
CA ILE A 343 40.36 3.46 -15.07
C ILE A 343 40.70 4.95 -14.85
N ARG A 344 41.64 5.23 -13.94
CA ARG A 344 42.14 6.59 -13.68
C ARG A 344 42.83 7.20 -14.90
N SER A 345 43.62 6.41 -15.63
CA SER A 345 44.28 6.86 -16.87
C SER A 345 43.30 7.19 -18.00
N LEU A 346 42.12 6.56 -18.00
CA LEU A 346 41.01 6.84 -18.92
C LEU A 346 40.22 8.11 -18.53
N GLY A 347 40.59 8.80 -17.45
CA GLY A 347 39.99 10.06 -17.02
C GLY A 347 38.82 9.93 -16.05
N PHE A 348 38.60 8.75 -15.46
CA PHE A 348 37.55 8.52 -14.46
C PHE A 348 38.12 8.49 -13.04
N ILE A 349 37.28 8.74 -12.04
CA ILE A 349 37.64 8.57 -10.63
C ILE A 349 37.22 7.16 -10.18
N ALA A 350 38.17 6.40 -9.66
CA ALA A 350 37.97 5.02 -9.19
C ALA A 350 38.23 4.93 -7.69
N ASP A 351 37.17 4.60 -6.93
CA ASP A 351 37.22 4.31 -5.50
C ASP A 351 37.31 2.79 -5.31
N THR A 352 38.25 2.33 -4.51
CA THR A 352 38.40 0.91 -4.16
C THR A 352 37.54 0.56 -2.94
N GLN A 353 37.12 -0.70 -2.84
CA GLN A 353 36.50 -1.26 -1.64
C GLN A 353 35.23 -0.49 -1.18
N VAL A 354 34.36 -0.14 -2.14
CA VAL A 354 33.13 0.62 -1.90
C VAL A 354 32.08 -0.26 -1.19
N GLY A 355 31.69 0.09 0.03
CA GLY A 355 30.68 -0.65 0.81
C GLY A 355 30.97 -0.72 2.30
N THR A 356 30.30 -1.64 3.00
CA THR A 356 30.51 -1.90 4.44
C THR A 356 31.08 -3.30 4.66
N ALA A 357 31.48 -3.62 5.90
CA ALA A 357 31.88 -4.98 6.25
C ALA A 357 30.78 -5.99 5.86
N GLY A 358 31.16 -7.10 5.24
CA GLY A 358 30.23 -8.14 4.74
C GLY A 358 29.83 -8.00 3.26
N PHE A 359 29.92 -6.81 2.66
CA PHE A 359 29.65 -6.62 1.23
C PHE A 359 30.33 -5.37 0.68
N ARG A 360 31.34 -5.58 -0.18
CA ARG A 360 32.11 -4.53 -0.83
C ARG A 360 32.16 -4.76 -2.33
N ILE A 361 32.16 -3.67 -3.08
CA ILE A 361 32.49 -3.65 -4.50
C ILE A 361 33.98 -3.35 -4.59
N ASP A 362 34.71 -4.14 -5.38
CA ASP A 362 36.16 -3.99 -5.50
C ASP A 362 36.54 -2.59 -6.01
N ILE A 363 35.87 -2.13 -7.08
CA ILE A 363 36.07 -0.78 -7.62
C ILE A 363 34.73 -0.14 -8.03
N GLY A 364 34.41 1.02 -7.46
CA GLY A 364 33.31 1.88 -7.90
C GLY A 364 33.83 3.06 -8.73
N VAL A 365 33.36 3.17 -9.98
CA VAL A 365 33.73 4.28 -10.86
C VAL A 365 32.74 5.43 -10.71
N ARG A 366 33.19 6.63 -10.33
CA ARG A 366 32.30 7.79 -10.13
C ARG A 366 31.84 8.43 -11.44
N HIS A 367 30.68 9.05 -11.40
CA HIS A 367 30.19 9.86 -12.50
C HIS A 367 31.01 11.16 -12.61
N PRO A 368 31.58 11.49 -13.79
CA PRO A 368 32.43 12.67 -13.95
C PRO A 368 31.66 13.99 -13.79
N ASP A 369 30.44 14.06 -14.34
CA ASP A 369 29.64 15.30 -14.35
C ASP A 369 28.59 15.41 -13.22
N ARG A 370 28.47 14.39 -12.35
CA ARG A 370 27.48 14.34 -11.25
C ARG A 370 28.15 13.87 -9.96
N PRO A 371 28.66 14.82 -9.15
CA PRO A 371 29.28 14.47 -7.89
C PRO A 371 28.26 13.75 -7.00
N GLY A 372 28.63 12.54 -6.57
CA GLY A 372 27.81 11.72 -5.68
C GLY A 372 27.13 10.50 -6.30
N GLN A 373 27.25 10.30 -7.61
CA GLN A 373 26.75 9.08 -8.26
C GLN A 373 27.90 8.20 -8.74
N TYR A 374 27.70 6.89 -8.70
CA TYR A 374 28.60 5.92 -9.35
C TYR A 374 28.05 5.48 -10.70
N LEU A 375 28.93 5.31 -11.67
CA LEU A 375 28.64 4.95 -13.05
C LEU A 375 28.63 3.43 -13.26
N VAL A 376 29.66 2.75 -12.76
CA VAL A 376 29.89 1.30 -12.96
C VAL A 376 30.51 0.70 -11.69
N ALA A 377 30.04 -0.47 -11.29
CA ALA A 377 30.70 -1.37 -10.36
C ALA A 377 31.59 -2.33 -11.14
N VAL A 378 32.89 -2.34 -10.87
CA VAL A 378 33.84 -3.30 -11.43
C VAL A 378 34.17 -4.34 -10.37
N GLU A 379 33.89 -5.61 -10.66
CA GLU A 379 34.23 -6.75 -9.81
C GLU A 379 35.40 -7.53 -10.43
N CYS A 380 36.43 -7.74 -9.63
CA CYS A 380 37.65 -8.47 -9.90
C CYS A 380 37.60 -9.82 -9.17
N ASP A 381 38.06 -10.90 -9.78
CA ASP A 381 38.09 -12.25 -9.20
C ASP A 381 39.23 -12.47 -8.17
N GLY A 382 39.55 -11.45 -7.36
CA GLY A 382 40.66 -11.44 -6.39
C GLY A 382 40.49 -12.38 -5.19
N ALA A 383 41.42 -12.32 -4.22
CA ALA A 383 41.39 -13.20 -3.03
C ALA A 383 40.10 -13.06 -2.18
N ALA A 384 39.46 -11.87 -2.20
CA ALA A 384 38.16 -11.63 -1.57
C ALA A 384 37.01 -12.39 -2.25
N TYR A 385 37.06 -12.60 -3.57
CA TYR A 385 36.09 -13.37 -4.37
C TYR A 385 36.04 -14.86 -3.96
N HIS A 386 37.16 -15.42 -3.48
CA HIS A 386 37.25 -16.80 -3.01
C HIS A 386 36.63 -17.08 -1.62
N SER A 387 36.30 -16.04 -0.85
CA SER A 387 35.89 -16.18 0.56
C SER A 387 34.41 -16.56 0.78
N ALA A 388 33.56 -16.44 -0.24
CA ALA A 388 32.13 -16.76 -0.11
C ALA A 388 31.87 -18.28 -0.18
N LEU A 389 31.06 -18.80 0.75
CA LEU A 389 30.86 -20.25 0.98
C LEU A 389 30.27 -21.00 -0.24
N TRP A 390 29.47 -20.36 -1.10
CA TRP A 390 28.77 -21.01 -2.22
C TRP A 390 28.90 -20.27 -3.56
N ALA A 391 29.13 -21.02 -4.65
CA ALA A 391 29.31 -20.45 -6.01
C ALA A 391 28.07 -19.69 -6.54
N ARG A 392 26.84 -20.13 -6.17
CA ARG A 392 25.60 -19.45 -6.58
C ARG A 392 25.47 -18.04 -5.99
N GLU A 393 25.96 -17.86 -4.77
CA GLU A 393 26.00 -16.57 -4.08
C GLU A 393 27.01 -15.63 -4.75
N ARG A 394 28.18 -16.17 -5.14
CA ARG A 394 29.25 -15.45 -5.85
C ARG A 394 28.85 -14.95 -7.24
N ASP A 395 28.17 -15.78 -8.02
CA ASP A 395 28.06 -15.54 -9.48
C ASP A 395 26.70 -15.02 -9.95
N ARG A 396 25.64 -15.18 -9.17
CA ARG A 396 24.29 -14.81 -9.63
C ARG A 396 23.56 -13.90 -8.67
N LEU A 397 23.64 -14.18 -7.37
CA LEU A 397 22.90 -13.41 -6.38
C LEU A 397 23.48 -12.00 -6.21
N ARG A 398 24.81 -11.90 -6.06
CA ARG A 398 25.50 -10.62 -5.89
C ARG A 398 25.27 -9.66 -7.06
N GLN A 399 25.49 -10.14 -8.28
CA GLN A 399 25.25 -9.36 -9.49
C GLN A 399 23.79 -8.91 -9.58
N ALA A 400 22.82 -9.83 -9.39
CA ALA A 400 21.41 -9.49 -9.45
C ALA A 400 20.99 -8.44 -8.41
N ILE A 401 21.58 -8.48 -7.20
CA ILE A 401 21.34 -7.48 -6.14
C ILE A 401 21.87 -6.12 -6.58
N LEU A 402 23.13 -6.05 -7.03
CA LEU A 402 23.74 -4.79 -7.45
C LEU A 402 23.02 -4.16 -8.65
N GLU A 403 22.68 -4.97 -9.65
CA GLU A 403 21.92 -4.53 -10.82
C GLU A 403 20.53 -4.01 -10.42
N ASN A 404 19.85 -4.69 -9.47
CA ASN A 404 18.56 -4.21 -8.96
C ASN A 404 18.69 -2.89 -8.19
N LEU A 405 19.80 -2.66 -7.49
CA LEU A 405 20.12 -1.39 -6.84
C LEU A 405 20.48 -0.27 -7.83
N GLY A 406 20.63 -0.59 -9.11
CA GLY A 406 20.90 0.36 -10.19
C GLY A 406 22.36 0.44 -10.59
N TRP A 407 23.23 -0.45 -10.08
CA TRP A 407 24.60 -0.54 -10.54
C TRP A 407 24.65 -1.12 -11.95
N ARG A 408 25.48 -0.53 -12.82
CA ARG A 408 25.96 -1.24 -14.01
C ARG A 408 27.15 -2.08 -13.61
N PHE A 409 27.06 -3.36 -13.88
CA PHE A 409 28.04 -4.33 -13.43
C PHE A 409 29.00 -4.70 -14.57
N HIS A 410 30.31 -4.67 -14.31
CA HIS A 410 31.35 -5.10 -15.23
C HIS A 410 32.34 -6.02 -14.54
N ARG A 411 32.51 -7.24 -15.05
CA ARG A 411 33.42 -8.23 -14.46
C ARG A 411 34.69 -8.36 -15.27
N ILE A 412 35.82 -8.41 -14.56
CA ILE A 412 37.15 -8.66 -15.12
C ILE A 412 37.76 -9.86 -14.40
N TRP A 413 38.16 -10.87 -15.18
CA TRP A 413 38.87 -12.03 -14.66
C TRP A 413 40.38 -11.79 -14.71
N SER A 414 41.08 -12.09 -13.63
CA SER A 414 42.53 -11.93 -13.49
C SER A 414 43.27 -12.68 -14.59
N THR A 415 42.85 -13.91 -14.89
CA THR A 415 43.42 -14.73 -15.97
C THR A 415 43.31 -14.03 -17.34
N ASP A 416 42.14 -13.50 -17.69
CA ASP A 416 41.93 -12.76 -18.94
C ASP A 416 42.70 -11.44 -18.95
N TRP A 417 42.78 -10.75 -17.81
CA TRP A 417 43.54 -9.51 -17.67
C TRP A 417 45.04 -9.72 -17.90
N PHE A 418 45.62 -10.81 -17.39
CA PHE A 418 47.03 -11.13 -17.58
C PHE A 418 47.34 -11.62 -19.01
N HIS A 419 46.46 -12.44 -19.60
CA HIS A 419 46.72 -13.02 -20.93
C HIS A 419 46.29 -12.12 -22.10
N HIS A 420 45.23 -11.34 -21.94
CA HIS A 420 44.59 -10.54 -22.98
C HIS A 420 44.35 -9.09 -22.54
N ARG A 421 45.32 -8.48 -21.84
CA ARG A 421 45.20 -7.14 -21.23
C ARG A 421 44.62 -6.07 -22.16
N ALA A 422 45.14 -5.96 -23.38
CA ALA A 422 44.67 -4.94 -24.33
C ALA A 422 43.18 -5.10 -24.66
N HIS A 423 42.72 -6.34 -24.84
CA HIS A 423 41.32 -6.65 -25.12
C HIS A 423 40.41 -6.35 -23.93
N GLU A 424 40.82 -6.69 -22.71
CA GLU A 424 40.05 -6.37 -21.50
C GLU A 424 39.97 -4.86 -21.25
N ILE A 425 41.02 -4.11 -21.55
CA ILE A 425 40.99 -2.64 -21.49
C ILE A 425 40.01 -2.06 -22.52
N GLU A 426 39.96 -2.59 -23.74
CA GLU A 426 38.98 -2.18 -24.75
C GLU A 426 37.54 -2.48 -24.29
N ARG A 427 37.30 -3.67 -23.72
CA ARG A 427 35.99 -4.05 -23.16
C ARG A 427 35.57 -3.13 -21.99
N LEU A 428 36.49 -2.83 -21.08
CA LEU A 428 36.27 -1.92 -19.97
C LEU A 428 35.98 -0.49 -20.48
N THR A 429 36.75 -0.02 -21.46
CA THR A 429 36.56 1.30 -22.06
C THR A 429 35.20 1.40 -22.73
N ALA A 430 34.81 0.40 -23.54
CA ALA A 430 33.49 0.35 -24.16
C ALA A 430 32.36 0.33 -23.13
N ALA A 431 32.52 -0.41 -22.03
CA ALA A 431 31.54 -0.44 -20.95
C ALA A 431 31.41 0.92 -20.23
N LEU A 432 32.52 1.59 -19.96
CA LEU A 432 32.54 2.93 -19.34
C LEU A 432 31.94 3.99 -20.28
N SER A 433 32.26 3.95 -21.58
CA SER A 433 31.67 4.85 -22.58
C SER A 433 30.17 4.61 -22.74
N ALA A 434 29.73 3.36 -22.87
CA ALA A 434 28.30 3.02 -22.95
C ALA A 434 27.55 3.36 -21.65
N ALA A 435 28.21 3.28 -20.50
CA ALA A 435 27.67 3.75 -19.23
C ALA A 435 27.53 5.27 -19.20
N ARG A 436 28.54 6.00 -19.68
CA ARG A 436 28.50 7.46 -19.79
C ARG A 436 27.39 7.94 -20.73
N GLU A 437 27.30 7.37 -21.94
CA GLU A 437 26.30 7.75 -22.95
C GLU A 437 24.87 7.45 -22.49
N ALA A 438 24.64 6.27 -21.91
CA ALA A 438 23.31 5.92 -21.44
C ALA A 438 22.88 6.70 -20.18
N ILE A 439 23.79 7.42 -19.53
CA ILE A 439 23.57 8.19 -18.30
C ILE A 439 23.69 9.70 -18.59
N GLU A 440 23.47 10.18 -19.83
CA GLU A 440 23.30 11.64 -20.08
C GLU A 440 22.15 12.26 -19.25
N SER A 441 21.18 11.46 -18.79
CA SER A 441 20.07 11.88 -17.92
C SER A 441 20.23 11.55 -16.42
N GLY A 442 21.31 10.85 -16.02
CA GLY A 442 21.52 10.32 -14.66
C GLY A 442 20.91 8.92 -14.43
N ILE A 443 21.29 8.26 -13.33
CA ILE A 443 20.62 7.01 -12.92
C ILE A 443 19.19 7.35 -12.51
N ARG A 444 18.22 7.05 -13.40
CA ARG A 444 16.80 7.10 -13.05
C ARG A 444 16.35 5.73 -12.59
N VAL A 445 16.02 5.63 -11.31
CA VAL A 445 15.47 4.41 -10.77
C VAL A 445 14.02 4.26 -11.24
N ARG A 446 13.69 3.11 -11.84
CA ARG A 446 12.30 2.78 -12.19
C ARG A 446 11.51 2.54 -10.90
N GLY A 447 10.54 3.40 -10.63
CA GLY A 447 9.59 3.21 -9.53
C GLY A 447 8.58 2.12 -9.81
N ALA A 448 7.87 1.67 -8.77
CA ALA A 448 6.84 0.64 -8.89
C ALA A 448 5.71 1.02 -9.85
N ASN A 449 5.50 2.32 -10.09
CA ASN A 449 4.45 2.77 -10.99
C ASN A 449 4.93 3.01 -12.44
N HIS A 450 6.21 2.78 -12.75
CA HIS A 450 6.79 2.97 -14.09
C HIS A 450 6.11 2.10 -15.17
N ALA A 451 5.66 0.88 -14.83
CA ALA A 451 4.95 0.00 -15.76
C ALA A 451 3.41 0.18 -15.73
N THR A 452 2.90 0.88 -14.73
CA THR A 452 1.45 1.08 -14.47
C THR A 452 1.02 2.53 -14.53
N VAL A 453 1.77 3.39 -15.22
CA VAL A 453 1.06 4.22 -16.18
C VAL A 453 0.47 3.23 -17.20
N ARG A 454 -0.65 2.59 -16.82
CA ARG A 454 -1.72 2.36 -17.77
C ARG A 454 -1.84 3.75 -18.35
N ARG A 455 -1.29 3.94 -19.56
CA ARG A 455 -1.72 5.03 -20.42
C ARG A 455 -3.23 4.99 -20.18
N LEU A 456 -3.79 6.02 -19.49
CA LEU A 456 -5.02 6.60 -19.99
C LEU A 456 -4.75 6.57 -21.47
N PRO A 457 -5.46 5.71 -22.25
CA PRO A 457 -5.09 5.50 -23.63
C PRO A 457 -4.72 6.88 -24.12
N GLU A 458 -3.46 7.09 -24.55
CA GLU A 458 -3.16 8.25 -25.39
C GLU A 458 -4.39 8.32 -26.25
N GLU A 459 -5.18 9.41 -26.15
CA GLU A 459 -6.44 9.52 -26.88
C GLU A 459 -6.15 8.89 -28.21
N PRO A 460 -6.69 7.67 -28.47
CA PRO A 460 -6.06 6.80 -29.44
C PRO A 460 -6.10 7.62 -30.69
N ASP A 461 -4.91 7.94 -31.22
CA ASP A 461 -4.71 8.77 -32.40
C ASP A 461 -5.79 8.32 -33.37
N GLU A 462 -6.81 9.17 -33.55
CA GLU A 462 -8.19 8.73 -33.85
C GLU A 462 -8.15 7.55 -34.82
N PRO A 463 -8.35 6.29 -34.38
CA PRO A 463 -8.80 5.33 -35.35
C PRO A 463 -10.16 5.90 -35.70
N THR A 464 -10.30 6.31 -36.95
CA THR A 464 -11.53 6.71 -37.60
C THR A 464 -12.56 5.63 -37.33
N GLY A 465 -13.15 5.68 -36.15
CA GLY A 465 -14.26 4.86 -35.74
C GLY A 465 -15.39 5.42 -36.56
N GLU A 466 -15.84 4.64 -37.52
CA GLU A 466 -17.06 4.94 -38.26
C GLU A 466 -18.12 5.40 -37.25
N VAL A 467 -18.48 6.66 -37.39
CA VAL A 467 -19.64 7.24 -36.72
C VAL A 467 -20.80 6.30 -37.06
N ILE A 468 -21.38 5.66 -36.05
CA ILE A 468 -22.57 4.84 -36.21
C ILE A 468 -23.71 5.79 -36.56
N ASP A 469 -23.90 6.04 -37.85
CA ASP A 469 -25.11 6.65 -38.38
C ASP A 469 -26.14 5.55 -38.63
N ILE A 470 -26.87 5.21 -37.57
CA ILE A 470 -28.11 4.44 -37.68
C ILE A 470 -29.24 5.41 -37.33
N ALA A 471 -29.53 6.32 -38.26
CA ALA A 471 -30.61 7.31 -38.19
C ALA A 471 -32.05 6.72 -38.20
N HIS A 472 -32.24 5.43 -37.95
CA HIS A 472 -33.51 4.73 -38.19
C HIS A 472 -34.16 4.05 -36.97
N LEU A 473 -33.61 4.19 -35.76
CA LEU A 473 -34.27 3.68 -34.53
C LEU A 473 -34.92 4.82 -33.74
N GLY A 474 -36.16 5.16 -34.11
CA GLY A 474 -37.02 6.14 -33.42
C GLY A 474 -37.77 5.57 -32.20
N LEU A 475 -37.24 4.53 -31.55
CA LEU A 475 -37.85 3.90 -30.38
C LEU A 475 -37.66 4.77 -29.14
N THR A 476 -38.75 5.33 -28.62
CA THR A 476 -38.78 6.05 -27.34
C THR A 476 -39.50 5.23 -26.28
N VAL A 477 -38.80 4.84 -25.23
CA VAL A 477 -39.39 4.17 -24.06
C VAL A 477 -39.62 5.17 -22.92
N PRO A 478 -40.53 4.90 -21.97
CA PRO A 478 -40.74 5.76 -20.82
C PRO A 478 -39.46 5.98 -20.00
N THR A 479 -39.29 7.18 -19.45
CA THR A 479 -38.14 7.49 -18.58
C THR A 479 -38.26 6.77 -17.23
N TYR A 480 -37.12 6.38 -16.65
CA TYR A 480 -37.05 5.84 -15.30
C TYR A 480 -37.56 6.87 -14.27
N VAL A 481 -38.41 6.44 -13.34
CA VAL A 481 -38.99 7.29 -12.29
C VAL A 481 -38.53 6.80 -10.93
N ARG A 482 -37.86 7.66 -10.17
CA ARG A 482 -37.41 7.39 -8.80
C ARG A 482 -38.59 7.47 -7.82
N ALA A 483 -38.64 6.57 -6.83
CA ALA A 483 -39.56 6.66 -5.71
C ALA A 483 -39.12 7.79 -4.78
N ASP A 484 -39.95 8.82 -4.68
CA ASP A 484 -39.79 9.92 -3.73
C ASP A 484 -40.69 9.68 -2.51
N LEU A 485 -40.11 9.11 -1.46
CA LEU A 485 -40.80 8.82 -0.20
C LEU A 485 -40.11 9.59 0.91
N THR A 486 -40.89 10.20 1.81
CA THR A 486 -40.36 10.89 3.00
C THR A 486 -40.95 10.27 4.26
N VAL A 487 -40.08 9.86 5.19
CA VAL A 487 -40.47 9.32 6.49
C VAL A 487 -40.29 10.41 7.54
N ARG A 488 -41.39 10.87 8.14
CA ARG A 488 -41.35 11.79 9.29
C ARG A 488 -41.10 10.99 10.57
N SER A 489 -39.84 10.64 10.84
CA SER A 489 -39.41 9.94 12.05
C SER A 489 -38.12 10.54 12.58
N SER A 490 -37.97 10.54 13.91
CA SER A 490 -36.71 10.88 14.59
C SER A 490 -35.76 9.69 14.74
N LEU A 491 -36.23 8.48 14.37
CA LEU A 491 -35.46 7.23 14.46
C LEU A 491 -34.54 7.07 13.24
N GLU A 492 -33.42 6.39 13.43
CA GLU A 492 -32.58 5.99 12.30
C GLU A 492 -33.22 4.84 11.50
N PRO A 493 -32.89 4.66 10.21
CA PRO A 493 -33.45 3.58 9.38
C PRO A 493 -33.31 2.17 9.98
N HIS A 494 -32.23 1.94 10.73
CA HIS A 494 -31.95 0.64 11.34
C HIS A 494 -32.65 0.43 12.69
N GLU A 495 -33.24 1.49 13.26
CA GLU A 495 -34.00 1.49 14.51
C GLU A 495 -35.52 1.52 14.25
N ALA A 496 -35.93 1.75 13.00
CA ALA A 496 -37.33 1.78 12.61
C ALA A 496 -37.99 0.38 12.72
N PRO A 497 -39.28 0.32 13.09
CA PRO A 497 -40.01 -0.95 13.15
C PRO A 497 -39.97 -1.71 11.82
N MET A 498 -39.68 -3.02 11.88
CA MET A 498 -39.51 -3.86 10.68
C MET A 498 -40.76 -3.86 9.77
N VAL A 499 -41.96 -3.73 10.35
CA VAL A 499 -43.23 -3.64 9.59
C VAL A 499 -43.29 -2.34 8.76
N GLN A 500 -42.80 -1.23 9.31
CA GLN A 500 -42.75 0.04 8.59
C GLN A 500 -41.72 -0.01 7.46
N LEU A 501 -40.57 -0.64 7.69
CA LEU A 501 -39.56 -0.84 6.65
C LEU A 501 -40.04 -1.77 5.54
N ALA A 502 -40.77 -2.85 5.88
CA ALA A 502 -41.36 -3.76 4.91
C ALA A 502 -42.41 -3.05 4.02
N ASP A 503 -43.27 -2.21 4.61
CA ASP A 503 -44.23 -1.39 3.86
C ASP A 503 -43.53 -0.38 2.91
N LEU A 504 -42.43 0.23 3.36
CA LEU A 504 -41.60 1.09 2.50
C LEU A 504 -40.97 0.31 1.34
N VAL A 505 -40.47 -0.91 1.59
CA VAL A 505 -39.95 -1.79 0.52
C VAL A 505 -41.05 -2.07 -0.51
N SER A 506 -42.26 -2.48 -0.09
CA SER A 506 -43.38 -2.73 -1.01
C SER A 506 -43.70 -1.49 -1.85
N LYS A 507 -43.74 -0.29 -1.24
CA LYS A 507 -44.01 0.97 -1.96
C LYS A 507 -42.92 1.33 -2.96
N ILE A 508 -41.64 1.15 -2.61
CA ILE A 508 -40.52 1.40 -3.52
C ILE A 508 -40.57 0.43 -4.70
N VAL A 509 -40.81 -0.86 -4.45
CA VAL A 509 -40.89 -1.87 -5.52
C VAL A 509 -42.11 -1.65 -6.42
N ALA A 510 -43.24 -1.19 -5.89
CA ALA A 510 -44.40 -0.83 -6.70
C ALA A 510 -44.12 0.30 -7.70
N ILE A 511 -43.21 1.24 -7.37
CA ILE A 511 -42.87 2.40 -8.19
C ILE A 511 -41.66 2.12 -9.11
N GLU A 512 -40.58 1.59 -8.55
CA GLU A 512 -39.29 1.41 -9.25
C GLU A 512 -39.01 -0.01 -9.71
N GLY A 513 -39.83 -0.99 -9.32
CA GLY A 513 -39.65 -2.39 -9.68
C GLY A 513 -39.72 -2.62 -11.20
N PRO A 514 -38.89 -3.51 -11.77
CA PRO A 514 -37.83 -4.28 -11.11
C PRO A 514 -36.63 -3.41 -10.64
N ILE A 515 -36.19 -3.57 -9.39
CA ILE A 515 -35.15 -2.75 -8.76
C ILE A 515 -34.15 -3.60 -7.96
N HIS A 516 -32.87 -3.24 -7.97
CA HIS A 516 -31.82 -3.91 -7.19
C HIS A 516 -31.95 -3.61 -5.69
N ILE A 517 -31.68 -4.60 -4.83
CA ILE A 517 -31.80 -4.47 -3.36
C ILE A 517 -30.98 -3.30 -2.78
N ASP A 518 -29.78 -3.05 -3.32
CA ASP A 518 -28.94 -1.92 -2.89
C ASP A 518 -29.56 -0.55 -3.21
N GLU A 519 -30.34 -0.42 -4.28
CA GLU A 519 -31.07 0.83 -4.55
C GLU A 519 -32.26 0.97 -3.61
N VAL A 520 -32.94 -0.12 -3.27
CA VAL A 520 -33.99 -0.09 -2.23
C VAL A 520 -33.39 0.40 -0.91
N ALA A 521 -32.20 -0.08 -0.52
CA ALA A 521 -31.52 0.40 0.68
C ALA A 521 -31.17 1.89 0.62
N ARG A 522 -30.75 2.40 -0.55
CA ARG A 522 -30.49 3.83 -0.74
C ARG A 522 -31.77 4.66 -0.69
N ARG A 523 -32.86 4.21 -1.32
CA ARG A 523 -34.16 4.89 -1.27
C ARG A 523 -34.69 4.99 0.16
N ILE A 524 -34.58 3.91 0.94
CA ILE A 524 -34.92 3.94 2.37
C ILE A 524 -34.01 4.92 3.11
N THR A 525 -32.70 4.90 2.85
CA THR A 525 -31.76 5.84 3.49
C THR A 525 -32.13 7.30 3.20
N THR A 526 -32.43 7.62 1.93
CA THR A 526 -32.86 8.96 1.50
C THR A 526 -34.21 9.34 2.09
N ALA A 527 -35.16 8.40 2.21
CA ALA A 527 -36.47 8.65 2.79
C ALA A 527 -36.41 9.08 4.27
N PHE A 528 -35.37 8.65 4.99
CA PHE A 528 -35.06 9.08 6.36
C PHE A 528 -34.12 10.30 6.43
N GLY A 529 -33.85 10.97 5.30
CA GLY A 529 -33.05 12.20 5.24
C GLY A 529 -31.55 12.00 5.40
N LYS A 530 -31.03 10.77 5.20
CA LYS A 530 -29.60 10.45 5.34
C LYS A 530 -28.93 10.38 3.96
N ALA A 531 -27.67 10.81 3.90
CA ALA A 531 -26.89 10.88 2.65
C ALA A 531 -26.05 9.63 2.36
N ARG A 532 -25.85 8.72 3.33
CA ARG A 532 -25.00 7.52 3.19
C ARG A 532 -25.68 6.29 3.77
N THR A 533 -25.58 5.18 3.03
CA THR A 533 -26.06 3.86 3.45
C THR A 533 -24.92 3.08 4.10
N GLY A 534 -24.96 2.90 5.42
CA GLY A 534 -23.98 2.09 6.17
C GLY A 534 -24.30 0.59 6.16
N SER A 535 -23.34 -0.26 6.53
CA SER A 535 -23.49 -1.72 6.55
C SER A 535 -24.68 -2.20 7.39
N ARG A 536 -24.91 -1.58 8.55
CA ARG A 536 -26.07 -1.86 9.42
C ARG A 536 -27.41 -1.59 8.73
N ILE A 537 -27.49 -0.54 7.91
CA ILE A 537 -28.72 -0.21 7.17
C ILE A 537 -28.97 -1.24 6.08
N ILE A 538 -27.92 -1.68 5.36
CA ILE A 538 -28.03 -2.73 4.32
C ILE A 538 -28.55 -4.03 4.93
N GLU A 539 -28.00 -4.44 6.08
CA GLU A 539 -28.43 -5.65 6.77
C GLU A 539 -29.89 -5.57 7.24
N THR A 540 -30.29 -4.45 7.87
CA THR A 540 -31.68 -4.24 8.30
C THR A 540 -32.64 -4.19 7.13
N VAL A 541 -32.27 -3.55 6.01
CA VAL A 541 -33.09 -3.53 4.79
C VAL A 541 -33.21 -4.93 4.19
N GLY A 542 -32.15 -5.74 4.19
CA GLY A 542 -32.22 -7.15 3.79
C GLY A 542 -33.22 -7.96 4.63
N ASN A 543 -33.30 -7.68 5.93
CA ASN A 543 -34.31 -8.27 6.81
C ASN A 543 -35.74 -7.77 6.52
N ALA A 544 -35.88 -6.47 6.20
CA ALA A 544 -37.16 -5.88 5.82
C ALA A 544 -37.68 -6.47 4.50
N VAL A 545 -36.81 -6.68 3.50
CA VAL A 545 -37.17 -7.33 2.23
C VAL A 545 -37.70 -8.74 2.46
N ARG A 546 -37.02 -9.56 3.29
CA ARG A 546 -37.51 -10.91 3.64
C ARG A 546 -38.87 -10.88 4.33
N THR A 547 -39.13 -9.84 5.10
CA THR A 547 -40.42 -9.65 5.79
C THR A 547 -41.51 -9.23 4.80
N ALA A 548 -41.20 -8.28 3.89
CA ALA A 548 -42.10 -7.82 2.84
C ALA A 548 -42.53 -8.97 1.91
N LEU A 549 -41.60 -9.82 1.46
CA LEU A 549 -41.89 -10.98 0.61
C LEU A 549 -42.81 -12.02 1.28
N ARG A 550 -42.84 -12.09 2.62
CA ARG A 550 -43.74 -12.99 3.35
C ARG A 550 -45.13 -12.39 3.58
N GLN A 551 -45.22 -11.07 3.67
CA GLN A 551 -46.45 -10.35 4.01
C GLN A 551 -47.23 -9.94 2.76
N ASP A 552 -46.52 -9.61 1.68
CA ASP A 552 -47.06 -9.13 0.43
C ASP A 552 -46.84 -10.18 -0.67
N ALA A 553 -47.87 -10.99 -0.92
CA ALA A 553 -47.84 -12.04 -1.93
C ALA A 553 -47.74 -11.49 -3.38
N SER A 554 -47.86 -10.18 -3.57
CA SER A 554 -47.65 -9.55 -4.87
C SER A 554 -46.18 -9.32 -5.18
N LEU A 555 -45.26 -9.42 -4.21
CA LEU A 555 -43.84 -9.24 -4.42
C LEU A 555 -43.15 -10.53 -4.85
N LYS A 556 -42.19 -10.39 -5.75
CA LYS A 556 -41.33 -11.46 -6.26
C LYS A 556 -39.88 -11.01 -6.22
N GLN A 557 -38.99 -11.92 -5.85
CA GLN A 557 -37.54 -11.72 -5.91
C GLN A 557 -36.94 -12.62 -6.98
N ASP A 558 -36.10 -12.05 -7.84
CA ASP A 558 -35.27 -12.77 -8.81
C ASP A 558 -33.81 -12.33 -8.66
N GLY A 559 -32.97 -13.21 -8.10
CA GLY A 559 -31.62 -12.87 -7.69
C GLY A 559 -31.59 -11.65 -6.76
N PRO A 560 -30.80 -10.60 -7.06
CA PRO A 560 -30.75 -9.38 -6.27
C PRO A 560 -31.84 -8.35 -6.61
N PHE A 561 -32.77 -8.68 -7.52
CA PHE A 561 -33.82 -7.77 -7.98
C PHE A 561 -35.18 -8.09 -7.33
N LEU A 562 -35.91 -7.02 -6.99
CA LEU A 562 -37.25 -7.06 -6.42
C LEU A 562 -38.24 -6.43 -7.40
N MET A 563 -39.38 -7.08 -7.60
CA MET A 563 -40.44 -6.65 -8.51
C MET A 563 -41.80 -7.14 -8.01
N THR A 564 -42.88 -6.60 -8.55
CA THR A 564 -44.23 -7.16 -8.34
C THR A 564 -44.50 -8.30 -9.34
N GLN A 565 -45.46 -9.17 -9.03
CA GLN A 565 -45.88 -10.25 -9.92
C GLN A 565 -46.40 -9.71 -11.27
N ALA A 566 -47.01 -8.51 -11.27
CA ALA A 566 -47.42 -7.81 -12.48
C ALA A 566 -46.20 -7.35 -13.31
N GLN A 567 -45.21 -6.71 -12.67
CA GLN A 567 -43.95 -6.31 -13.32
C GLN A 567 -43.12 -7.50 -13.80
N ALA A 568 -43.24 -8.66 -13.16
CA ALA A 568 -42.59 -9.88 -13.62
C ALA A 568 -43.28 -10.50 -14.85
N ALA A 569 -44.60 -10.30 -14.98
CA ALA A 569 -45.37 -10.77 -16.12
C ALA A 569 -45.24 -9.84 -17.33
N ASP A 570 -45.10 -8.53 -17.10
CA ASP A 570 -44.89 -7.50 -18.12
C ASP A 570 -43.76 -6.54 -17.68
N PRO A 571 -42.48 -6.89 -17.94
CA PRO A 571 -41.34 -6.11 -17.50
C PRO A 571 -41.24 -4.74 -18.20
N PRO A 572 -41.18 -3.62 -17.45
CA PRO A 572 -41.14 -2.29 -18.04
C PRO A 572 -39.77 -1.96 -18.61
N VAL A 573 -39.69 -1.60 -19.89
CA VAL A 573 -38.45 -1.11 -20.51
C VAL A 573 -38.34 0.40 -20.30
N ARG A 574 -37.25 0.86 -19.68
CA ARG A 574 -37.13 2.25 -19.19
C ARG A 574 -35.83 2.92 -19.60
N ASP A 575 -35.92 4.15 -20.07
CA ASP A 575 -34.77 5.01 -20.39
C ASP A 575 -34.19 5.63 -19.11
N ARG A 576 -32.90 5.38 -18.87
CA ARG A 576 -32.13 5.91 -17.73
C ARG A 576 -31.15 7.00 -18.14
N SER A 577 -31.24 7.55 -19.35
CA SER A 577 -30.31 8.57 -19.87
C SER A 577 -30.24 9.85 -19.01
N ALA A 578 -31.33 10.20 -18.32
CA ALA A 578 -31.40 11.34 -17.39
C ALA A 578 -30.86 11.04 -15.97
N GLU A 579 -30.51 9.78 -15.69
CA GLU A 579 -30.08 9.32 -14.38
C GLU A 579 -28.56 9.41 -14.20
N VAL A 580 -28.09 9.50 -12.95
CA VAL A 580 -26.66 9.56 -12.62
C VAL A 580 -26.28 8.55 -11.53
N GLY A 581 -25.03 8.11 -11.53
CA GLY A 581 -24.47 7.26 -10.48
C GLY A 581 -24.69 5.76 -10.72
N SER A 582 -25.10 5.03 -9.69
CA SER A 582 -25.18 3.55 -9.71
C SER A 582 -26.22 2.98 -10.67
N LEU A 583 -27.29 3.70 -10.97
CA LEU A 583 -28.34 3.26 -11.90
C LEU A 583 -27.82 3.07 -13.33
N LEU A 584 -26.65 3.63 -13.66
CA LEU A 584 -25.94 3.45 -14.94
C LEU A 584 -24.88 2.33 -14.89
N LYS A 585 -24.89 1.46 -13.88
CA LYS A 585 -24.01 0.27 -13.85
C LYS A 585 -24.77 -0.93 -14.41
N ALA A 586 -24.13 -1.74 -15.25
CA ALA A 586 -24.75 -2.92 -15.86
C ALA A 586 -25.35 -3.89 -14.82
N ALA A 587 -24.68 -4.08 -13.68
CA ALA A 587 -25.16 -4.93 -12.58
C ALA A 587 -26.46 -4.43 -11.91
N MET A 588 -26.84 -3.17 -12.13
CA MET A 588 -28.04 -2.55 -11.57
C MET A 588 -29.22 -2.56 -12.55
N ILE A 589 -29.02 -3.07 -13.78
CA ILE A 589 -30.06 -3.25 -14.77
C ILE A 589 -30.71 -4.62 -14.57
N PRO A 590 -32.03 -4.69 -14.38
CA PRO A 590 -32.72 -5.96 -14.23
C PRO A 590 -32.64 -6.79 -15.52
N PRO A 591 -32.26 -8.08 -15.46
CA PRO A 591 -32.23 -8.96 -16.64
C PRO A 591 -33.58 -9.02 -17.37
N ALA A 592 -34.70 -8.95 -16.63
CA ALA A 592 -36.04 -8.94 -17.20
C ALA A 592 -36.30 -7.73 -18.13
N GLU A 593 -35.71 -6.56 -17.85
CA GLU A 593 -35.82 -5.39 -18.73
C GLU A 593 -34.95 -5.51 -19.96
N ILE A 594 -33.78 -6.14 -19.84
CA ILE A 594 -32.89 -6.40 -20.97
C ILE A 594 -33.59 -7.34 -21.96
N GLU A 595 -34.25 -8.39 -21.45
CA GLU A 595 -35.03 -9.31 -22.28
C GLU A 595 -36.25 -8.66 -22.92
N ALA A 596 -37.01 -7.87 -22.17
CA ALA A 596 -38.13 -7.10 -22.73
C ALA A 596 -37.65 -6.13 -23.82
N ALA A 597 -36.50 -5.46 -23.63
CA ALA A 597 -35.90 -4.57 -24.62
C ALA A 597 -35.44 -5.33 -25.88
N LYS A 598 -34.87 -6.52 -25.74
CA LYS A 598 -34.47 -7.37 -26.87
C LYS A 598 -35.66 -7.90 -27.66
N MET A 599 -36.80 -8.13 -27.03
CA MET A 599 -38.02 -8.51 -27.74
C MET A 599 -38.64 -7.32 -28.47
N LEU A 600 -38.55 -6.12 -27.88
CA LEU A 600 -39.12 -4.89 -28.45
C LEU A 600 -38.37 -4.42 -29.71
N VAL A 601 -37.03 -4.50 -29.71
CA VAL A 601 -36.20 -3.98 -30.82
C VAL A 601 -36.51 -4.65 -32.17
N PRO A 602 -36.55 -6.00 -32.30
CA PRO A 602 -36.88 -6.67 -33.57
C PRO A 602 -38.35 -6.55 -33.98
N GLN A 603 -39.27 -6.45 -33.01
CA GLN A 603 -40.70 -6.28 -33.31
C GLN A 603 -41.00 -4.96 -34.02
N GLU A 604 -40.26 -3.90 -33.70
CA GLU A 604 -40.44 -2.58 -34.34
C GLU A 604 -39.44 -2.29 -35.48
N SER A 605 -38.29 -2.97 -35.51
CA SER A 605 -37.17 -2.66 -36.42
C SER A 605 -36.85 -3.75 -37.44
N GLY A 606 -37.49 -4.92 -37.37
CA GLY A 606 -37.19 -6.08 -38.22
C GLY A 606 -36.01 -6.93 -37.72
N ASP A 607 -35.49 -7.82 -38.57
CA ASP A 607 -34.34 -8.67 -38.22
C ASP A 607 -33.06 -7.81 -38.10
N VAL A 608 -32.54 -7.69 -36.88
CA VAL A 608 -31.32 -6.94 -36.55
C VAL A 608 -30.18 -7.91 -36.24
N ALA A 609 -28.98 -7.67 -36.77
CA ALA A 609 -27.80 -8.48 -36.47
C ALA A 609 -27.47 -8.43 -34.96
N GLU A 610 -26.96 -9.52 -34.39
CA GLU A 610 -26.75 -9.66 -32.94
C GLU A 610 -25.89 -8.52 -32.34
N GLY A 611 -24.84 -8.09 -33.04
CA GLY A 611 -24.00 -6.96 -32.60
C GLY A 611 -24.70 -5.59 -32.65
N GLU A 612 -25.68 -5.42 -33.53
CA GLU A 612 -26.50 -4.20 -33.62
C GLU A 612 -27.64 -4.23 -32.60
N LEU A 613 -28.21 -5.40 -32.32
CA LEU A 613 -29.23 -5.61 -31.29
C LEU A 613 -28.70 -5.21 -29.90
N VAL A 614 -27.47 -5.62 -29.58
CA VAL A 614 -26.80 -5.26 -28.32
C VAL A 614 -26.66 -3.73 -28.17
N ARG A 615 -26.34 -3.02 -29.26
CA ARG A 615 -26.20 -1.56 -29.28
C ARG A 615 -27.55 -0.86 -29.19
N ALA A 616 -28.56 -1.37 -29.89
CA ALA A 616 -29.92 -0.84 -29.85
C ALA A 616 -30.53 -0.96 -28.44
N VAL A 617 -30.40 -2.13 -27.80
CA VAL A 617 -30.88 -2.37 -26.43
C VAL A 617 -30.17 -1.46 -25.42
N ALA A 618 -28.85 -1.29 -25.54
CA ALA A 618 -28.11 -0.39 -24.66
C ALA A 618 -28.59 1.06 -24.79
N ARG A 619 -28.80 1.55 -26.02
CA ARG A 619 -29.30 2.92 -26.25
C ARG A 619 -30.72 3.10 -25.72
N LEU A 620 -31.59 2.10 -25.89
CA LEU A 620 -32.98 2.09 -25.40
C LEU A 620 -33.05 2.22 -23.87
N LEU A 621 -32.11 1.60 -23.16
CA LEU A 621 -32.01 1.67 -21.70
C LEU A 621 -31.26 2.93 -21.20
N GLY A 622 -30.83 3.82 -22.10
CA GLY A 622 -30.22 5.11 -21.77
C GLY A 622 -28.68 5.14 -21.78
N PHE A 623 -28.02 4.13 -22.34
CA PHE A 623 -26.57 4.04 -22.40
C PHE A 623 -26.02 4.60 -23.71
N GLN A 624 -25.12 5.58 -23.61
CA GLN A 624 -24.47 6.17 -24.79
C GLN A 624 -23.33 5.31 -25.36
N ARG A 625 -22.81 4.35 -24.58
CA ARG A 625 -21.72 3.44 -24.97
C ARG A 625 -21.97 2.04 -24.43
N VAL A 626 -21.62 1.02 -25.20
CA VAL A 626 -21.69 -0.39 -24.76
C VAL A 626 -20.32 -0.79 -24.20
N GLY A 627 -20.22 -0.94 -22.88
CA GLY A 627 -19.04 -1.53 -22.23
C GLY A 627 -19.05 -3.06 -22.29
N SER A 628 -17.91 -3.70 -21.99
CA SER A 628 -17.77 -5.17 -21.97
C SER A 628 -18.81 -5.86 -21.08
N ASP A 629 -19.14 -5.25 -19.93
CA ASP A 629 -20.06 -5.83 -18.94
C ASP A 629 -21.51 -5.76 -19.41
N LEU A 630 -21.89 -4.68 -20.10
CA LEU A 630 -23.22 -4.52 -20.70
C LEU A 630 -23.37 -5.39 -21.96
N ALA A 631 -22.30 -5.52 -22.75
CA ALA A 631 -22.26 -6.44 -23.89
C ALA A 631 -22.40 -7.90 -23.41
N ALA A 632 -21.72 -8.27 -22.32
CA ALA A 632 -21.82 -9.60 -21.74
C ALA A 632 -23.21 -9.88 -21.14
N ALA A 633 -23.82 -8.91 -20.42
CA ALA A 633 -25.18 -9.02 -19.92
C ALA A 633 -26.20 -9.15 -21.06
N ASN A 634 -26.03 -8.39 -22.14
CA ASN A 634 -26.88 -8.47 -23.32
C ASN A 634 -26.65 -9.77 -24.11
N SER A 635 -25.43 -10.29 -24.23
CA SER A 635 -25.16 -11.50 -25.02
C SER A 635 -25.49 -12.78 -24.24
N GLY A 636 -25.26 -12.80 -22.93
CA GLY A 636 -25.39 -14.00 -22.08
C GLY A 636 -26.81 -14.54 -21.94
N ILE A 637 -27.83 -13.75 -22.26
CA ILE A 637 -29.23 -14.18 -22.19
C ILE A 637 -29.75 -14.69 -23.55
N VAL A 638 -28.96 -14.57 -24.65
CA VAL A 638 -29.30 -15.14 -25.97
C VAL A 638 -29.20 -16.68 -25.99
N ALA A 639 -28.57 -17.28 -24.98
CA ALA A 639 -28.28 -18.72 -24.93
C ALA A 639 -29.26 -19.56 -24.08
N ARG A 640 -30.52 -19.15 -23.90
CA ARG A 640 -31.54 -19.95 -23.19
C ARG A 640 -32.82 -20.19 -23.99
#